data_AF-A0A015JHX9-F1
#
_entry.id   AF-A0A015JHX9-F1
#
_cell.length_a   1.000
_cell.length_b   1.000
_cell.length_c   1.000
_cell.angle_alpha   90.00
_cell.angle_beta   90.00
_cell.angle_gamma   90.00
#
_symmetry.space_group_name_H-M   'P 1'
#
loop_
_entity.id
_entity.type
_entity.pdbx_description
1 polymer ?
#
loop_
_entity_poly.entity_id
_entity_poly.type
_entity_poly.pdbx_seq_one_letter_code
_entity_poly.pdbx_strand_id
1 'polypeptide(L)'
;MPKHKEYVVTLISPGLIVDALHYGPSCYSWWISRPSEKCENLIFLHPIRLNMKTLVTLKGQDFIIEVVKIFSNYGQIPGYICKCDGIQGELCESLTAAVNSVYKKIFHTNAKYSGPAVMGFDIPVISEVLLKDLPFRAFIFSLGKLNIWMRFCPELEDDCQVTIYSGNEICNIYVDNNPELVWKKIEILQQYKRKELFGLENNKIQQMVLLTPSSIINWQLLFEDWCSEASTIIELRTKFKKLYPSNHDINDRELRAWKSILKNVGCTKVTPFNKEQSECEFWSRSSTPTIDQENLKILYKQGFINPIPIHFQNKTQIFWDSFQEAMHINKNGFDGKSRILSIIAKKFSYDEIKSQLNVSNDAIRYAQNHAHVHGAGGQVWDKPVITREKLSTEMQEQLQAFLMDKANVVMTNKTALWKKYHEQYPDGVQRTTFFTKLEGNKYIYRENLGGLCLTCQKYGYEIFSDLIEYINKYVTQSFIQKQLLARCENLKRFLKRDYEQHFHVTSNGIAFHDPCINHCLLYAFNQCTESHTFTCNECQEFFNFFADIEAHSNETNYNDLQDMKEHLLYYLAHQTRKVYLNAQFNANLLALNEKTALILVDYKMKILPKTAQETKSDWFSKKGWSLHSVLVYTTIPNSTKLQVQAFDNWSPDTRQDSWFTASSLHAVLETLDSRPESVIIMSDNGGHYHNADLMMIMAFWPK
;
A
#
# COMPACT_ATOMS: atom_id res chain seq x y z
N MET A 1 -20.91 15.82 -3.67
CA MET A 1 -20.51 14.87 -4.74
C MET A 1 -19.25 15.40 -5.42
N PRO A 2 -18.12 14.69 -5.41
CA PRO A 2 -17.00 15.06 -6.28
C PRO A 2 -17.34 14.62 -7.71
N LYS A 3 -17.33 15.56 -8.66
CA LYS A 3 -17.38 15.21 -10.09
C LYS A 3 -16.14 14.38 -10.41
N HIS A 4 -16.31 13.11 -10.79
CA HIS A 4 -15.21 12.33 -11.34
C HIS A 4 -14.73 13.04 -12.61
N LYS A 5 -13.42 13.26 -12.74
CA LYS A 5 -12.84 13.73 -14.00
C LYS A 5 -12.93 12.57 -14.99
N GLU A 6 -13.71 12.76 -16.04
CA GLU A 6 -13.70 11.87 -17.20
C GLU A 6 -12.39 12.07 -17.96
N TYR A 7 -11.80 10.95 -18.40
CA TYR A 7 -10.59 10.92 -19.21
C TYR A 7 -10.93 10.30 -20.56
N VAL A 8 -10.43 10.88 -21.65
CA VAL A 8 -10.50 10.27 -22.97
C VAL A 8 -9.41 9.20 -23.03
N VAL A 9 -9.80 7.94 -22.89
CA VAL A 9 -8.90 6.78 -22.93
C VAL A 9 -9.30 5.84 -24.07
N THR A 10 -8.30 5.40 -24.83
CA THR A 10 -8.44 4.43 -25.93
C THR A 10 -7.62 3.18 -25.62
N LEU A 11 -8.21 2.00 -25.77
CA LEU A 11 -7.48 0.73 -25.64
C LEU A 11 -6.72 0.44 -26.95
N ILE A 12 -5.39 0.50 -26.92
CA ILE A 12 -4.52 0.22 -28.06
C ILE A 12 -4.31 -1.30 -28.23
N SER A 13 -4.14 -2.00 -27.11
CA SER A 13 -3.94 -3.45 -27.06
C SER A 13 -4.71 -4.00 -25.85
N PRO A 14 -5.59 -5.00 -26.02
CA PRO A 14 -6.26 -5.63 -24.89
C PRO A 14 -5.30 -6.42 -24.00
N GLY A 15 -4.16 -6.87 -24.52
CA GLY A 15 -3.24 -7.75 -23.79
C GLY A 15 -3.77 -9.18 -23.64
N LEU A 16 -2.96 -10.00 -22.96
CA LEU A 16 -3.13 -11.44 -22.79
C LEU A 16 -3.60 -11.78 -21.38
N ILE A 17 -4.56 -12.69 -21.30
CA ILE A 17 -4.80 -13.50 -20.11
C ILE A 17 -3.76 -14.63 -20.11
N VAL A 18 -3.12 -14.82 -18.97
CA VAL A 18 -2.09 -15.85 -18.75
C VAL A 18 -2.49 -16.61 -17.50
N ASP A 19 -2.72 -17.92 -17.62
CA ASP A 19 -3.35 -18.71 -16.56
C ASP A 19 -2.55 -18.69 -15.25
N ALA A 20 -1.23 -18.86 -15.32
CA ALA A 20 -0.33 -18.77 -14.16
C ALA A 20 -0.37 -17.40 -13.44
N LEU A 21 -0.80 -16.33 -14.11
CA LEU A 21 -0.92 -14.99 -13.54
C LEU A 21 -2.33 -14.68 -13.05
N HIS A 22 -3.35 -14.95 -13.87
CA HIS A 22 -4.73 -14.54 -13.60
C HIS A 22 -5.50 -15.58 -12.78
N TYR A 23 -5.01 -16.83 -12.75
CA TYR A 23 -5.62 -17.97 -12.06
C TYR A 23 -4.64 -18.73 -11.14
N GLY A 24 -3.33 -18.46 -11.23
CA GLY A 24 -2.32 -19.02 -10.34
C GLY A 24 -2.29 -18.39 -8.93
N PRO A 25 -1.32 -18.76 -8.08
CA PRO A 25 -1.26 -18.34 -6.67
C PRO A 25 -1.23 -16.82 -6.43
N SER A 26 -0.63 -16.05 -7.35
CA SER A 26 -0.57 -14.58 -7.26
C SER A 26 -1.76 -13.86 -7.92
N CYS A 27 -2.84 -14.58 -8.27
CA CYS A 27 -3.94 -14.04 -9.07
C CYS A 27 -4.61 -12.79 -8.49
N TYR A 28 -4.70 -12.66 -7.17
CA TYR A 28 -5.29 -11.51 -6.49
C TYR A 28 -4.69 -10.15 -6.91
N SER A 29 -3.45 -10.13 -7.41
CA SER A 29 -2.77 -8.93 -7.92
C SER A 29 -3.09 -8.59 -9.39
N TRP A 30 -3.68 -9.51 -10.14
CA TRP A 30 -3.97 -9.40 -11.58
C TRP A 30 -5.44 -9.06 -11.88
N TRP A 31 -6.22 -8.72 -10.86
CA TRP A 31 -7.62 -8.29 -10.98
C TRP A 31 -7.85 -7.01 -10.16
N ILE A 32 -8.73 -6.14 -10.63
CA ILE A 32 -9.04 -4.85 -10.01
C ILE A 32 -10.55 -4.57 -10.06
N SER A 33 -11.11 -3.96 -9.02
CA SER A 33 -12.49 -3.46 -9.04
C SER A 33 -12.56 -2.13 -9.80
N ARG A 34 -13.73 -1.76 -10.31
CA ARG A 34 -13.89 -0.43 -10.93
C ARG A 34 -13.71 0.69 -9.89
N PRO A 35 -12.99 1.78 -10.21
CA PRO A 35 -12.94 2.97 -9.34
C PRO A 35 -14.32 3.60 -9.06
N SER A 36 -15.33 3.36 -9.90
CA SER A 36 -16.71 3.79 -9.68
C SER A 36 -17.61 2.79 -8.93
N GLU A 37 -17.18 1.54 -8.71
CA GLU A 37 -17.99 0.54 -7.99
C GLU A 37 -18.06 0.87 -6.49
N LYS A 38 -19.29 0.87 -5.95
CA LYS A 38 -19.53 1.00 -4.51
C LYS A 38 -19.39 -0.38 -3.86
N CYS A 39 -19.07 -0.40 -2.55
CA CYS A 39 -19.16 -1.62 -1.76
C CYS A 39 -20.63 -2.10 -1.62
N GLU A 40 -21.10 -2.89 -2.58
CA GLU A 40 -22.17 -3.86 -2.36
C GLU A 40 -21.56 -5.17 -1.79
N ASN A 41 -22.41 -6.08 -1.30
CA ASN A 41 -21.97 -7.39 -0.76
C ASN A 41 -21.25 -8.29 -1.80
N LEU A 42 -21.27 -7.91 -3.08
CA LEU A 42 -20.63 -8.60 -4.20
C LEU A 42 -20.01 -7.53 -5.13
N ILE A 43 -18.69 -7.51 -5.22
CA ILE A 43 -17.92 -6.61 -6.10
C ILE A 43 -17.31 -7.46 -7.20
N PHE A 44 -17.60 -7.15 -8.46
CA PHE A 44 -17.00 -7.87 -9.57
C PHE A 44 -15.68 -7.24 -9.98
N LEU A 45 -14.75 -8.05 -10.44
CA LEU A 45 -13.42 -7.58 -10.87
C LEU A 45 -13.25 -7.59 -12.39
N HIS A 46 -12.23 -6.86 -12.83
CA HIS A 46 -11.74 -6.78 -14.20
C HIS A 46 -10.26 -7.19 -14.23
N PRO A 47 -9.81 -7.91 -15.27
CA PRO A 47 -8.43 -8.39 -15.35
C PRO A 47 -7.47 -7.27 -15.77
N ILE A 48 -6.29 -7.25 -15.18
CA ILE A 48 -5.15 -6.43 -15.60
C ILE A 48 -4.31 -7.28 -16.57
N ARG A 49 -4.63 -7.26 -17.86
CA ARG A 49 -4.02 -8.18 -18.83
C ARG A 49 -2.53 -7.88 -19.10
N LEU A 50 -1.72 -8.92 -19.28
CA LEU A 50 -0.30 -8.78 -19.61
C LEU A 50 -0.13 -8.18 -21.02
N ASN A 51 0.78 -7.22 -21.20
CA ASN A 51 0.97 -6.49 -22.46
C ASN A 51 -0.27 -5.70 -22.93
N MET A 52 -1.23 -5.44 -22.04
CA MET A 52 -2.31 -4.47 -22.26
C MET A 52 -1.70 -3.08 -22.47
N LYS A 53 -2.24 -2.33 -23.45
CA LYS A 53 -1.82 -0.95 -23.71
C LYS A 53 -3.01 -0.02 -23.87
N THR A 54 -2.98 1.13 -23.20
CA THR A 54 -3.96 2.21 -23.39
C THR A 54 -3.26 3.49 -23.81
N LEU A 55 -3.99 4.36 -24.50
CA LEU A 55 -3.63 5.74 -24.79
C LEU A 55 -4.59 6.65 -24.03
N VAL A 56 -4.07 7.69 -23.40
CA VAL A 56 -4.88 8.70 -22.70
C VAL A 56 -4.31 10.09 -22.93
N THR A 57 -5.15 11.00 -23.41
CA THR A 57 -4.74 12.37 -23.70
C THR A 57 -4.81 13.22 -22.43
N LEU A 58 -3.65 13.66 -21.93
CA LEU A 58 -3.52 14.49 -20.73
C LEU A 58 -2.88 15.84 -21.12
N LYS A 59 -3.60 16.95 -20.88
CA LYS A 59 -3.19 18.31 -21.31
C LYS A 59 -2.86 18.43 -22.81
N GLY A 60 -3.52 17.63 -23.66
CA GLY A 60 -3.30 17.63 -25.10
C GLY A 60 -2.09 16.82 -25.58
N GLN A 61 -1.42 16.08 -24.70
CA GLN A 61 -0.39 15.10 -25.08
C GLN A 61 -0.85 13.67 -24.79
N ASP A 62 -0.42 12.73 -25.62
CA ASP A 62 -0.86 11.33 -25.58
C ASP A 62 0.07 10.43 -24.77
N PHE A 63 -0.43 9.96 -23.64
CA PHE A 63 0.27 9.03 -22.75
C PHE A 63 -0.12 7.61 -23.09
N ILE A 64 0.83 6.81 -23.56
CA ILE A 64 0.69 5.37 -23.74
C ILE A 64 1.12 4.67 -22.44
N ILE A 65 0.26 3.80 -21.90
CA ILE A 65 0.56 3.00 -20.71
C ILE A 65 0.59 1.54 -21.12
N GLU A 66 1.61 0.80 -20.68
CA GLU A 66 1.88 -0.59 -21.04
C GLU A 66 2.04 -1.44 -19.77
N VAL A 67 1.25 -2.50 -19.66
CA VAL A 67 1.30 -3.48 -18.57
C VAL A 67 2.36 -4.54 -18.89
N VAL A 68 3.26 -4.80 -17.95
CA VAL A 68 4.28 -5.86 -18.04
C VAL A 68 4.25 -6.74 -16.79
N LYS A 69 4.97 -7.85 -16.79
CA LYS A 69 5.15 -8.70 -15.59
C LYS A 69 6.35 -8.25 -14.79
N ILE A 70 6.19 -8.13 -13.47
CA ILE A 70 7.30 -7.98 -12.52
C ILE A 70 7.22 -9.05 -11.43
N PHE A 71 8.34 -9.24 -10.73
CA PHE A 71 8.43 -10.09 -9.54
C PHE A 71 8.63 -9.18 -8.32
N SER A 72 7.76 -9.32 -7.32
CA SER A 72 7.93 -8.73 -5.99
C SER A 72 8.28 -9.83 -4.97
N ASN A 73 8.55 -9.44 -3.73
CA ASN A 73 8.70 -10.36 -2.60
C ASN A 73 7.45 -11.23 -2.36
N TYR A 74 6.32 -10.86 -2.98
CA TYR A 74 5.02 -11.50 -2.86
C TYR A 74 4.59 -12.20 -4.18
N GLY A 75 5.55 -12.48 -5.08
CA GLY A 75 5.31 -13.25 -6.30
C GLY A 75 5.15 -12.40 -7.56
N GLN A 76 4.41 -12.92 -8.54
CA GLN A 76 4.28 -12.28 -9.85
C GLN A 76 3.13 -11.28 -9.84
N ILE A 77 3.42 -9.99 -10.06
CA ILE A 77 2.43 -8.89 -10.02
C ILE A 77 2.53 -8.03 -11.30
N PRO A 78 1.48 -7.26 -11.67
CA PRO A 78 1.57 -6.36 -12.82
C PRO A 78 2.46 -5.16 -12.53
N GLY A 79 3.37 -4.88 -13.45
CA GLY A 79 4.16 -3.64 -13.50
C GLY A 79 3.72 -2.78 -14.67
N TYR A 80 4.06 -1.49 -14.62
CA TYR A 80 3.54 -0.49 -15.54
C TYR A 80 4.64 0.41 -16.08
N ILE A 81 4.66 0.60 -17.39
CA ILE A 81 5.54 1.54 -18.09
C ILE A 81 4.64 2.57 -18.78
N CYS A 82 4.98 3.86 -18.66
CA CYS A 82 4.29 4.92 -19.38
C CYS A 82 5.23 5.56 -20.40
N LYS A 83 4.71 6.05 -21.53
CA LYS A 83 5.44 6.65 -22.66
C LYS A 83 4.65 7.84 -23.18
N CYS A 84 5.29 8.96 -23.46
CA CYS A 84 4.67 10.13 -24.08
C CYS A 84 5.77 10.92 -24.80
N ASP A 85 5.55 11.39 -26.02
CA ASP A 85 6.51 12.16 -26.84
C ASP A 85 7.95 11.60 -26.87
N GLY A 86 8.09 10.28 -27.04
CA GLY A 86 9.39 9.60 -27.04
C GLY A 86 10.07 9.47 -25.67
N ILE A 87 9.54 10.09 -24.62
CA ILE A 87 10.00 9.95 -23.23
C ILE A 87 9.33 8.72 -22.62
N GLN A 88 10.15 7.71 -22.30
CA GLN A 88 9.72 6.52 -21.56
C GLN A 88 9.96 6.69 -20.05
N GLY A 89 8.92 6.37 -19.26
CA GLY A 89 8.97 6.30 -17.81
C GLY A 89 9.68 5.05 -17.29
N GLU A 90 10.06 5.10 -16.02
CA GLU A 90 10.60 3.94 -15.32
C GLU A 90 9.50 2.90 -15.06
N LEU A 91 9.92 1.64 -14.96
CA LEU A 91 9.05 0.52 -14.61
C LEU A 91 8.54 0.71 -13.17
N CYS A 92 7.23 0.84 -12.99
CA CYS A 92 6.59 1.10 -11.71
C CYS A 92 5.67 -0.06 -11.29
N GLU A 93 5.63 -0.40 -10.01
CA GLU A 93 4.68 -1.38 -9.46
C GLU A 93 3.24 -0.84 -9.37
N SER A 94 3.07 0.49 -9.43
CA SER A 94 1.75 1.11 -9.47
C SER A 94 1.54 1.95 -10.72
N LEU A 95 0.39 1.72 -11.34
CA LEU A 95 -0.13 2.42 -12.51
C LEU A 95 -0.15 3.94 -12.32
N THR A 96 -0.52 4.39 -11.11
CA THR A 96 -0.50 5.79 -10.67
C THR A 96 0.93 6.36 -10.66
N ALA A 97 1.96 5.59 -10.28
CA ALA A 97 3.33 6.08 -10.33
C ALA A 97 3.85 6.19 -11.77
N ALA A 98 3.55 5.21 -12.63
CA ALA A 98 3.99 5.21 -14.03
C ALA A 98 3.57 6.50 -14.76
N VAL A 99 2.27 6.82 -14.76
CA VAL A 99 1.72 8.01 -15.45
C VAL A 99 2.28 9.30 -14.87
N ASN A 100 2.19 9.49 -13.54
CA ASN A 100 2.60 10.75 -12.91
C ASN A 100 4.12 10.99 -13.01
N SER A 101 4.94 9.93 -13.14
CA SER A 101 6.39 10.06 -13.35
C SER A 101 6.72 10.67 -14.72
N VAL A 102 6.08 10.19 -15.80
CA VAL A 102 6.28 10.71 -17.16
C VAL A 102 5.67 12.09 -17.30
N TYR A 103 4.46 12.28 -16.77
CA TYR A 103 3.79 13.58 -16.77
C TYR A 103 4.66 14.67 -16.08
N LYS A 104 5.29 14.34 -14.94
CA LYS A 104 6.22 15.25 -14.25
C LYS A 104 7.50 15.52 -15.07
N LYS A 105 8.02 14.53 -15.80
CA LYS A 105 9.19 14.70 -16.69
C LYS A 105 8.89 15.62 -17.88
N ILE A 106 7.66 15.60 -18.42
CA ILE A 106 7.25 16.39 -19.60
C ILE A 106 6.78 17.80 -19.22
N PHE A 107 5.84 17.92 -18.29
CA PHE A 107 5.20 19.20 -17.97
C PHE A 107 5.84 19.94 -16.79
N HIS A 108 6.91 19.40 -16.22
CA HIS A 108 7.61 19.91 -15.03
C HIS A 108 6.69 20.28 -13.84
N THR A 109 5.48 19.71 -13.79
CA THR A 109 4.44 20.00 -12.81
C THR A 109 4.02 18.72 -12.10
N ASN A 110 3.82 18.80 -10.78
CA ASN A 110 3.27 17.69 -10.01
C ASN A 110 1.75 17.62 -10.28
N ALA A 111 1.28 16.51 -10.85
CA ALA A 111 -0.13 16.16 -10.89
C ALA A 111 -0.35 14.81 -10.20
N LYS A 112 -1.57 14.57 -9.73
CA LYS A 112 -2.00 13.31 -9.10
C LYS A 112 -3.14 12.69 -9.88
N TYR A 113 -2.84 12.22 -11.09
CA TYR A 113 -3.77 11.42 -11.89
C TYR A 113 -3.95 10.03 -11.25
N SER A 114 -5.18 9.52 -11.20
CA SER A 114 -5.49 8.17 -10.70
C SER A 114 -5.22 7.15 -11.80
N GLY A 115 -4.24 6.27 -11.61
CA GLY A 115 -3.87 5.26 -12.60
C GLY A 115 -5.05 4.44 -13.13
N PRO A 116 -5.86 3.79 -12.26
CA PRO A 116 -6.99 2.97 -12.71
C PRO A 116 -8.05 3.75 -13.53
N ALA A 117 -8.33 5.01 -13.15
CA ALA A 117 -9.25 5.85 -13.93
C ALA A 117 -8.66 6.23 -15.30
N VAL A 118 -7.33 6.43 -15.36
CA VAL A 118 -6.58 6.79 -16.56
C VAL A 118 -6.30 5.59 -17.49
N MET A 119 -6.37 4.35 -17.01
CA MET A 119 -6.50 3.14 -17.85
C MET A 119 -7.93 2.92 -18.37
N GLY A 120 -8.91 3.71 -17.91
CA GLY A 120 -10.28 3.62 -18.39
C GLY A 120 -11.03 2.35 -17.97
N PHE A 121 -10.72 1.74 -16.80
CA PHE A 121 -11.47 0.58 -16.30
C PHE A 121 -12.97 0.89 -16.09
N ASP A 122 -13.31 2.15 -15.80
CA ASP A 122 -14.70 2.64 -15.70
C ASP A 122 -15.37 2.86 -17.07
N ILE A 123 -14.62 2.88 -18.19
CA ILE A 123 -15.17 3.11 -19.54
C ILE A 123 -15.82 1.82 -20.05
N PRO A 124 -17.13 1.80 -20.37
CA PRO A 124 -17.85 0.57 -20.73
C PRO A 124 -17.20 -0.24 -21.87
N VAL A 125 -16.81 0.43 -22.96
CA VAL A 125 -16.20 -0.21 -24.14
C VAL A 125 -14.89 -0.92 -23.80
N ILE A 126 -14.03 -0.30 -22.98
CA ILE A 126 -12.76 -0.91 -22.53
C ILE A 126 -13.07 -2.08 -21.59
N SER A 127 -13.99 -1.87 -20.65
CA SER A 127 -14.48 -2.90 -19.73
C SER A 127 -14.99 -4.15 -20.46
N GLU A 128 -15.80 -4.01 -21.51
CA GLU A 128 -16.34 -5.12 -22.29
C GLU A 128 -15.24 -5.92 -23.00
N VAL A 129 -14.29 -5.24 -23.65
CA VAL A 129 -13.14 -5.89 -24.30
C VAL A 129 -12.25 -6.63 -23.28
N LEU A 130 -12.06 -6.07 -22.08
CA LEU A 130 -11.31 -6.74 -21.01
C LEU A 130 -12.06 -7.93 -20.37
N LEU A 131 -13.38 -7.99 -20.48
CA LEU A 131 -14.20 -9.11 -20.00
C LEU A 131 -14.42 -10.21 -21.06
N LYS A 132 -14.21 -9.91 -22.34
CA LYS A 132 -14.28 -10.87 -23.44
C LYS A 132 -13.28 -12.03 -23.25
N ASP A 133 -13.63 -13.24 -23.67
CA ASP A 133 -12.75 -14.43 -23.68
C ASP A 133 -12.35 -15.00 -22.30
N LEU A 134 -12.82 -14.45 -21.17
CA LEU A 134 -12.45 -14.91 -19.82
C LEU A 134 -13.02 -16.28 -19.43
N PRO A 135 -12.21 -17.25 -18.92
CA PRO A 135 -12.69 -18.53 -18.36
C PRO A 135 -13.71 -18.38 -17.24
N PHE A 136 -13.47 -17.44 -16.33
CA PHE A 136 -14.45 -16.97 -15.34
C PHE A 136 -14.19 -15.50 -15.03
N ARG A 137 -15.18 -14.81 -14.46
CA ARG A 137 -15.03 -13.46 -13.92
C ARG A 137 -14.80 -13.55 -12.41
N ALA A 138 -13.65 -13.07 -11.93
CA ALA A 138 -13.40 -13.01 -10.50
C ALA A 138 -14.37 -12.01 -9.82
N PHE A 139 -14.78 -12.34 -8.61
CA PHE A 139 -15.59 -11.47 -7.75
C PHE A 139 -15.13 -11.61 -6.30
N ILE A 140 -15.35 -10.55 -5.53
CA ILE A 140 -15.15 -10.51 -4.09
C ILE A 140 -16.53 -10.43 -3.45
N PHE A 141 -16.79 -11.23 -2.44
CA PHE A 141 -17.94 -11.07 -1.57
C PHE A 141 -17.47 -10.99 -0.12
N SER A 142 -18.13 -10.14 0.66
CA SER A 142 -17.74 -9.86 2.04
C SER A 142 -18.47 -10.81 2.99
N LEU A 143 -17.74 -11.70 3.65
CA LEU A 143 -18.28 -12.57 4.70
C LEU A 143 -17.78 -12.10 6.07
N GLY A 144 -18.49 -11.15 6.66
CA GLY A 144 -18.05 -10.47 7.88
C GLY A 144 -16.75 -9.70 7.64
N LYS A 145 -15.67 -10.07 8.33
CA LYS A 145 -14.32 -9.49 8.17
C LYS A 145 -13.44 -10.19 7.12
N LEU A 146 -13.95 -11.25 6.47
CA LEU A 146 -13.19 -12.04 5.50
C LEU A 146 -13.57 -11.70 4.06
N ASN A 147 -12.57 -11.40 3.23
CA ASN A 147 -12.71 -11.32 1.78
C ASN A 147 -12.38 -12.69 1.18
N ILE A 148 -13.40 -13.50 0.86
CA ILE A 148 -13.19 -14.86 0.36
C ILE A 148 -12.99 -14.83 -1.16
N TRP A 149 -11.81 -15.25 -1.61
CA TRP A 149 -11.50 -15.46 -3.02
C TRP A 149 -11.86 -16.89 -3.44
N MET A 150 -12.90 -17.05 -4.25
CA MET A 150 -13.25 -18.36 -4.81
C MET A 150 -12.58 -18.57 -6.17
N ARG A 151 -11.65 -19.54 -6.24
CA ARG A 151 -11.10 -20.09 -7.48
C ARG A 151 -11.80 -21.39 -7.82
N PHE A 152 -12.32 -21.52 -9.04
CA PHE A 152 -12.59 -22.82 -9.64
C PHE A 152 -11.34 -23.26 -10.42
N CYS A 153 -10.79 -24.44 -10.11
CA CYS A 153 -9.62 -24.99 -10.79
C CYS A 153 -10.04 -26.18 -11.67
N PRO A 154 -10.11 -26.03 -13.00
CA PRO A 154 -10.47 -27.12 -13.92
C PRO A 154 -9.29 -28.05 -14.27
N GLU A 155 -8.17 -27.96 -13.55
CA GLU A 155 -6.88 -28.59 -13.92
C GLU A 155 -6.46 -29.77 -13.03
N LEU A 156 -7.25 -30.12 -12.01
CA LEU A 156 -7.03 -31.34 -11.25
C LEU A 156 -7.89 -32.47 -11.83
N GLU A 157 -7.24 -33.41 -12.48
CA GLU A 157 -7.84 -34.70 -12.78
C GLU A 157 -8.09 -35.44 -11.45
N ASP A 158 -9.36 -35.82 -11.24
CA ASP A 158 -9.89 -36.69 -10.18
C ASP A 158 -9.87 -36.24 -8.70
N ASP A 159 -9.31 -35.07 -8.36
CA ASP A 159 -9.36 -34.48 -7.00
C ASP A 159 -9.91 -33.04 -6.94
N CYS A 160 -10.79 -32.76 -5.98
CA CYS A 160 -11.24 -31.40 -5.63
C CYS A 160 -10.36 -30.82 -4.52
N GLN A 161 -9.98 -29.54 -4.64
CA GLN A 161 -9.11 -28.86 -3.68
C GLN A 161 -9.67 -27.49 -3.25
N VAL A 162 -9.70 -27.24 -1.94
CA VAL A 162 -9.89 -25.90 -1.35
C VAL A 162 -8.60 -25.48 -0.66
N THR A 163 -8.09 -24.30 -1.01
CA THR A 163 -6.88 -23.74 -0.41
C THR A 163 -7.25 -22.44 0.31
N ILE A 164 -7.01 -22.38 1.62
CA ILE A 164 -7.22 -21.20 2.45
C ILE A 164 -5.91 -20.42 2.53
N TYR A 165 -5.95 -19.14 2.19
CA TYR A 165 -4.82 -18.23 2.21
C TYR A 165 -4.97 -17.17 3.31
N SER A 166 -3.87 -16.83 3.97
CA SER A 166 -3.74 -15.59 4.75
C SER A 166 -2.60 -14.78 4.14
N GLY A 167 -2.94 -13.66 3.49
CA GLY A 167 -2.01 -13.01 2.57
C GLY A 167 -1.61 -13.97 1.45
N ASN A 168 -0.32 -14.30 1.37
CA ASN A 168 0.25 -15.21 0.36
C ASN A 168 0.65 -16.57 0.92
N GLU A 169 0.54 -16.76 2.23
CA GLU A 169 0.81 -18.06 2.83
C GLU A 169 -0.43 -18.93 2.70
N ILE A 170 -0.20 -20.14 2.21
CA ILE A 170 -1.19 -21.21 2.25
C ILE A 170 -1.31 -21.62 3.71
N CYS A 171 -2.42 -21.27 4.35
CA CYS A 171 -2.69 -21.73 5.71
C CYS A 171 -3.01 -23.21 5.67
N ASN A 172 -4.08 -23.57 4.96
CA ASN A 172 -4.59 -24.95 4.88
C ASN A 172 -4.90 -25.33 3.43
N ILE A 173 -4.54 -26.55 3.05
CA ILE A 173 -5.02 -27.22 1.83
C ILE A 173 -5.91 -28.38 2.25
N TYR A 174 -7.12 -28.43 1.70
CA TYR A 174 -8.04 -29.56 1.82
C TYR A 174 -8.22 -30.18 0.44
N VAL A 175 -7.94 -31.48 0.31
CA VAL A 175 -8.12 -32.26 -0.93
C VAL A 175 -9.05 -33.44 -0.66
N ASP A 176 -9.92 -33.76 -1.62
CA ASP A 176 -10.77 -34.94 -1.64
C ASP A 176 -11.38 -35.14 -3.04
N ASN A 177 -11.65 -36.39 -3.41
CA ASN A 177 -12.28 -36.79 -4.67
C ASN A 177 -13.72 -36.25 -4.82
N ASN A 178 -14.36 -35.81 -3.73
CA ASN A 178 -15.70 -35.23 -3.73
C ASN A 178 -15.71 -33.83 -3.07
N PRO A 179 -16.23 -32.77 -3.75
CA PRO A 179 -16.34 -31.42 -3.19
C PRO A 179 -17.04 -31.33 -1.82
N GLU A 180 -18.01 -32.21 -1.52
CA GLU A 180 -18.64 -32.21 -0.18
C GLU A 180 -17.74 -32.75 0.93
N LEU A 181 -16.85 -33.69 0.60
CA LEU A 181 -15.90 -34.25 1.54
C LEU A 181 -14.74 -33.29 1.79
N VAL A 182 -14.28 -32.55 0.76
CA VAL A 182 -13.39 -31.39 0.96
C VAL A 182 -14.03 -30.40 1.92
N TRP A 183 -15.29 -30.05 1.69
CA TRP A 183 -15.99 -29.01 2.44
C TRP A 183 -16.23 -29.39 3.92
N LYS A 184 -16.59 -30.66 4.19
CA LYS A 184 -16.78 -31.16 5.56
C LYS A 184 -15.50 -31.16 6.40
N LYS A 185 -14.32 -31.24 5.78
CA LYS A 185 -13.02 -31.12 6.48
C LYS A 185 -12.73 -29.69 6.96
N ILE A 186 -13.48 -28.68 6.49
CA ILE A 186 -13.32 -27.28 6.90
C ILE A 186 -14.27 -27.00 8.08
N GLU A 187 -13.86 -27.42 9.27
CA GLU A 187 -14.68 -27.40 10.50
C GLU A 187 -15.31 -26.02 10.80
N ILE A 188 -14.60 -24.94 10.48
CA ILE A 188 -15.01 -23.54 10.70
C ILE A 188 -16.28 -23.17 9.89
N LEU A 189 -16.61 -23.91 8.83
CA LEU A 189 -17.71 -23.59 7.89
C LEU A 189 -18.91 -24.55 7.96
N GLN A 190 -18.97 -25.44 8.96
CA GLN A 190 -20.09 -26.39 9.13
C GLN A 190 -21.47 -25.73 9.33
N GLN A 191 -21.51 -24.43 9.69
CA GLN A 191 -22.74 -23.67 9.95
C GLN A 191 -23.47 -23.16 8.69
N TYR A 192 -22.91 -23.32 7.49
CA TYR A 192 -23.46 -22.78 6.24
C TYR A 192 -23.78 -23.88 5.21
N LYS A 193 -24.87 -23.70 4.44
CA LYS A 193 -25.26 -24.64 3.39
C LYS A 193 -24.52 -24.36 2.09
N ARG A 194 -24.21 -25.44 1.35
CA ARG A 194 -23.57 -25.43 0.03
C ARG A 194 -24.19 -24.39 -0.94
N LYS A 195 -25.51 -24.26 -0.95
CA LYS A 195 -26.23 -23.36 -1.86
C LYS A 195 -26.08 -21.87 -1.51
N GLU A 196 -25.90 -21.53 -0.25
CA GLU A 196 -25.68 -20.15 0.23
C GLU A 196 -24.30 -19.67 -0.22
N LEU A 197 -23.27 -20.49 -0.03
CA LEU A 197 -21.86 -20.19 -0.32
C LEU A 197 -21.52 -20.09 -1.82
N PHE A 198 -22.06 -20.98 -2.66
CA PHE A 198 -21.93 -20.85 -4.12
C PHE A 198 -22.83 -19.75 -4.71
N GLY A 199 -23.58 -19.02 -3.87
CA GLY A 199 -24.53 -18.02 -4.32
C GLY A 199 -25.71 -18.60 -5.12
N LEU A 200 -25.91 -19.92 -5.08
CA LEU A 200 -27.00 -20.60 -5.79
C LEU A 200 -28.38 -20.30 -5.19
N GLU A 201 -28.44 -19.75 -3.98
CA GLU A 201 -29.64 -19.14 -3.37
C GLU A 201 -29.69 -17.60 -3.51
N ASN A 202 -28.65 -16.97 -4.06
CA ASN A 202 -28.63 -15.53 -4.32
C ASN A 202 -29.33 -15.21 -5.64
N ASN A 203 -30.45 -14.47 -5.54
CA ASN A 203 -31.33 -14.16 -6.67
C ASN A 203 -30.60 -13.40 -7.82
N LYS A 204 -29.60 -12.55 -7.51
CA LYS A 204 -28.77 -11.89 -8.55
C LYS A 204 -27.86 -12.90 -9.29
N ILE A 205 -27.32 -13.90 -8.60
CA ILE A 205 -26.45 -14.93 -9.20
C ILE A 205 -27.28 -15.91 -10.03
N GLN A 206 -28.46 -16.33 -9.56
CA GLN A 206 -29.41 -17.11 -10.37
C GLN A 206 -29.78 -16.38 -11.66
N GLN A 207 -30.12 -15.09 -11.58
CA GLN A 207 -30.40 -14.26 -12.76
C GLN A 207 -29.17 -14.11 -13.68
N MET A 208 -27.96 -13.97 -13.14
CA MET A 208 -26.75 -13.87 -13.96
C MET A 208 -26.34 -15.18 -14.65
N VAL A 209 -26.54 -16.35 -14.04
CA VAL A 209 -26.34 -17.65 -14.71
C VAL A 209 -27.26 -17.79 -15.92
N LEU A 210 -28.48 -17.27 -15.83
CA LEU A 210 -29.45 -17.22 -16.93
C LEU A 210 -29.15 -16.12 -17.98
N LEU A 211 -28.35 -15.10 -17.63
CA LEU A 211 -28.05 -13.93 -18.48
C LEU A 211 -26.60 -13.88 -18.98
N THR A 212 -25.75 -14.87 -18.71
CA THR A 212 -24.40 -14.96 -19.29
C THR A 212 -24.50 -15.22 -20.81
N PRO A 213 -23.83 -14.42 -21.68
CA PRO A 213 -24.01 -14.49 -23.14
C PRO A 213 -23.23 -15.64 -23.80
N SER A 214 -23.43 -16.87 -23.32
CA SER A 214 -23.07 -18.13 -24.00
C SER A 214 -24.31 -18.96 -24.40
N SER A 215 -25.52 -18.45 -24.13
CA SER A 215 -26.82 -19.07 -24.41
C SER A 215 -27.26 -18.95 -25.88
N ILE A 216 -26.37 -19.27 -26.82
CA ILE A 216 -26.72 -19.54 -28.23
C ILE A 216 -26.66 -21.05 -28.52
N ILE A 217 -25.84 -21.80 -27.78
CA ILE A 217 -25.69 -23.25 -28.00
C ILE A 217 -26.69 -23.99 -27.12
N ASN A 218 -27.77 -24.46 -27.74
CA ASN A 218 -28.70 -25.39 -27.09
C ASN A 218 -28.03 -26.76 -26.96
N TRP A 219 -27.28 -26.95 -25.87
CA TRP A 219 -26.54 -28.17 -25.58
C TRP A 219 -27.44 -29.42 -25.49
N GLN A 220 -28.74 -29.25 -25.26
CA GLN A 220 -29.71 -30.34 -25.25
C GLN A 220 -29.81 -30.99 -26.63
N LEU A 221 -29.73 -30.22 -27.72
CA LEU A 221 -29.75 -30.74 -29.09
C LEU A 221 -28.63 -31.75 -29.36
N LEU A 222 -27.43 -31.57 -28.80
CA LEU A 222 -26.34 -32.55 -28.97
C LEU A 222 -26.73 -33.92 -28.40
N PHE A 223 -27.36 -33.92 -27.22
CA PHE A 223 -27.76 -35.16 -26.55
C PHE A 223 -29.03 -35.74 -27.17
N GLU A 224 -29.97 -34.92 -27.63
CA GLU A 224 -31.17 -35.35 -28.37
C GLU A 224 -30.78 -35.99 -29.71
N ASP A 225 -29.97 -35.30 -30.53
CA ASP A 225 -29.43 -35.83 -31.80
C ASP A 225 -28.67 -37.14 -31.56
N TRP A 226 -27.74 -37.18 -30.60
CA TRP A 226 -26.92 -38.37 -30.37
C TRP A 226 -27.70 -39.53 -29.74
N CYS A 227 -28.74 -39.26 -28.95
CA CYS A 227 -29.68 -40.30 -28.50
C CYS A 227 -30.52 -40.88 -29.64
N SER A 228 -30.84 -40.07 -30.67
CA SER A 228 -31.57 -40.53 -31.86
C SER A 228 -30.73 -41.38 -32.82
N GLU A 229 -29.40 -41.21 -32.80
CA GLU A 229 -28.48 -41.99 -33.63
C GLU A 229 -28.26 -43.41 -33.08
N ALA A 230 -28.21 -44.40 -33.98
CA ALA A 230 -27.96 -45.80 -33.63
C ALA A 230 -26.55 -46.07 -33.08
N SER A 231 -25.60 -45.15 -33.26
CA SER A 231 -24.23 -45.26 -32.75
C SER A 231 -24.16 -44.84 -31.28
N THR A 232 -23.59 -45.70 -30.43
CA THR A 232 -23.19 -45.35 -29.07
C THR A 232 -21.95 -44.45 -29.02
N ILE A 233 -21.16 -44.38 -30.10
CA ILE A 233 -19.89 -43.65 -30.18
C ILE A 233 -20.07 -42.33 -30.95
N ILE A 234 -19.43 -41.26 -30.47
CA ILE A 234 -19.36 -39.94 -31.09
C ILE A 234 -17.90 -39.46 -31.22
N GLU A 235 -17.57 -38.79 -32.32
CA GLU A 235 -16.33 -38.01 -32.46
C GLU A 235 -16.66 -36.54 -32.18
N LEU A 236 -15.93 -35.92 -31.24
CA LEU A 236 -16.34 -34.63 -30.70
C LEU A 236 -16.12 -33.45 -31.66
N ARG A 237 -15.00 -33.38 -32.38
CA ARG A 237 -14.65 -32.17 -33.16
C ARG A 237 -15.56 -31.99 -34.37
N THR A 238 -15.92 -33.06 -35.06
CA THR A 238 -16.85 -33.05 -36.21
C THR A 238 -18.29 -32.73 -35.79
N LYS A 239 -18.71 -33.16 -34.60
CA LYS A 239 -20.05 -32.87 -34.08
C LYS A 239 -20.16 -31.46 -33.52
N PHE A 240 -19.14 -30.96 -32.82
CA PHE A 240 -19.09 -29.55 -32.43
C PHE A 240 -19.06 -28.63 -33.67
N LYS A 241 -18.39 -28.99 -34.77
CA LYS A 241 -18.49 -28.25 -36.06
C LYS A 241 -19.92 -28.11 -36.62
N LYS A 242 -20.90 -28.89 -36.14
CA LYS A 242 -22.34 -28.74 -36.49
C LYS A 242 -23.12 -27.87 -35.51
N LEU A 243 -22.72 -27.82 -34.23
CA LEU A 243 -23.38 -27.02 -33.19
C LEU A 243 -22.95 -25.56 -33.19
N TYR A 244 -21.73 -25.30 -33.66
CA TYR A 244 -21.14 -23.96 -33.74
C TYR A 244 -21.24 -23.44 -35.19
N PRO A 245 -21.25 -22.10 -35.41
CA PRO A 245 -21.19 -21.52 -36.74
C PRO A 245 -19.97 -22.05 -37.53
N SER A 246 -20.08 -22.16 -38.85
CA SER A 246 -19.07 -22.76 -39.75
C SER A 246 -17.66 -22.16 -39.66
N ASN A 247 -17.53 -20.97 -39.08
CA ASN A 247 -16.31 -20.18 -38.98
C ASN A 247 -15.78 -20.11 -37.52
N HIS A 248 -16.34 -20.91 -36.60
CA HIS A 248 -15.96 -20.93 -35.19
C HIS A 248 -14.89 -22.00 -34.92
N ASP A 249 -13.70 -21.57 -34.54
CA ASP A 249 -12.66 -22.47 -34.04
C ASP A 249 -12.90 -22.81 -32.56
N ILE A 250 -13.26 -24.07 -32.32
CA ILE A 250 -13.52 -24.60 -30.97
C ILE A 250 -12.21 -24.60 -30.18
N ASN A 251 -12.14 -23.76 -29.15
CA ASN A 251 -10.92 -23.63 -28.34
C ASN A 251 -10.83 -24.71 -27.25
N ASP A 252 -9.63 -24.93 -26.69
CA ASP A 252 -9.40 -25.95 -25.67
C ASP A 252 -10.22 -25.77 -24.38
N ARG A 253 -10.70 -24.55 -24.10
CA ARG A 253 -11.59 -24.29 -22.96
C ARG A 253 -13.00 -24.81 -23.24
N GLU A 254 -13.55 -24.54 -24.43
CA GLU A 254 -14.84 -25.10 -24.87
C GLU A 254 -14.77 -26.62 -24.92
N LEU A 255 -13.70 -27.17 -25.50
CA LEU A 255 -13.46 -28.61 -25.54
C LEU A 255 -13.37 -29.23 -24.12
N ARG A 256 -12.73 -28.55 -23.16
CA ARG A 256 -12.69 -28.97 -21.74
C ARG A 256 -14.07 -28.91 -21.06
N ALA A 257 -14.85 -27.86 -21.30
CA ALA A 257 -16.20 -27.73 -20.76
C ALA A 257 -17.10 -28.89 -21.24
N TRP A 258 -17.07 -29.19 -22.54
CA TRP A 258 -17.81 -30.33 -23.10
C TRP A 258 -17.41 -31.69 -22.51
N LYS A 259 -16.11 -31.94 -22.32
CA LYS A 259 -15.64 -33.19 -21.66
C LYS A 259 -16.14 -33.32 -20.23
N SER A 260 -16.20 -32.21 -19.48
CA SER A 260 -16.77 -32.18 -18.13
C SER A 260 -18.27 -32.51 -18.16
N ILE A 261 -19.04 -31.91 -19.08
CA ILE A 261 -20.47 -32.22 -19.26
C ILE A 261 -20.65 -33.71 -19.60
N LEU A 262 -19.89 -34.25 -20.56
CA LEU A 262 -19.95 -35.66 -20.94
C LEU A 262 -19.64 -36.62 -19.78
N LYS A 263 -18.59 -36.36 -18.99
CA LYS A 263 -18.24 -37.16 -17.80
C LYS A 263 -19.37 -37.10 -16.74
N ASN A 264 -19.97 -35.93 -16.52
CA ASN A 264 -21.07 -35.75 -15.57
C ASN A 264 -22.40 -36.41 -16.01
N VAL A 265 -22.63 -36.56 -17.31
CA VAL A 265 -23.79 -37.27 -17.89
C VAL A 265 -23.56 -38.79 -17.97
N GLY A 266 -22.36 -39.28 -17.57
CA GLY A 266 -22.02 -40.71 -17.54
C GLY A 266 -21.42 -41.25 -18.85
N CYS A 267 -21.05 -40.39 -19.80
CA CYS A 267 -20.36 -40.79 -21.01
C CYS A 267 -18.87 -41.05 -20.75
N THR A 268 -18.28 -42.02 -21.44
CA THR A 268 -16.90 -42.48 -21.24
C THR A 268 -16.04 -42.24 -22.47
N LYS A 269 -14.77 -41.80 -22.29
CA LYS A 269 -13.82 -41.64 -23.40
C LYS A 269 -13.31 -43.01 -23.89
N VAL A 270 -13.45 -43.28 -25.19
CA VAL A 270 -13.11 -44.57 -25.83
C VAL A 270 -12.02 -44.45 -26.92
N THR A 271 -11.29 -43.33 -26.93
CA THR A 271 -10.26 -43.02 -27.94
C THR A 271 -9.08 -44.01 -27.88
N PRO A 272 -8.64 -44.62 -29.01
CA PRO A 272 -7.66 -45.71 -28.99
C PRO A 272 -6.18 -45.28 -29.11
N PHE A 273 -5.89 -43.99 -29.31
CA PHE A 273 -4.56 -43.42 -29.53
C PHE A 273 -4.26 -42.24 -28.58
N ASN A 274 -2.98 -41.88 -28.44
CA ASN A 274 -2.52 -40.84 -27.52
C ASN A 274 -2.70 -39.42 -28.10
N LYS A 275 -2.80 -38.41 -27.23
CA LYS A 275 -2.89 -36.97 -27.64
C LYS A 275 -1.67 -36.51 -28.45
N GLU A 276 -0.50 -37.08 -28.21
CA GLU A 276 0.73 -36.84 -28.98
C GLU A 276 0.64 -37.35 -30.43
N GLN A 277 -0.27 -38.29 -30.68
CA GLN A 277 -0.52 -38.85 -32.00
C GLN A 277 -1.65 -38.11 -32.71
N SER A 278 -2.76 -37.79 -32.02
CA SER A 278 -3.89 -37.05 -32.62
C SER A 278 -4.66 -36.19 -31.64
N GLU A 279 -5.22 -35.12 -32.17
CA GLU A 279 -6.17 -34.23 -31.51
C GLU A 279 -7.63 -34.70 -31.53
N CYS A 280 -7.96 -35.74 -32.31
CA CYS A 280 -9.32 -36.31 -32.40
C CYS A 280 -9.71 -37.06 -31.11
N GLU A 281 -10.98 -37.00 -30.71
CA GLU A 281 -11.45 -37.73 -29.52
C GLU A 281 -12.81 -38.40 -29.73
N PHE A 282 -12.84 -39.69 -29.41
CA PHE A 282 -14.04 -40.55 -29.41
C PHE A 282 -14.56 -40.79 -27.99
N TRP A 283 -15.87 -40.66 -27.82
CA TRP A 283 -16.60 -40.87 -26.57
C TRP A 283 -17.81 -41.78 -26.79
N SER A 284 -18.21 -42.56 -25.78
CA SER A 284 -19.36 -43.47 -25.83
C SER A 284 -20.41 -43.12 -24.76
N ARG A 285 -21.68 -43.23 -25.14
CA ARG A 285 -22.87 -43.18 -24.26
C ARG A 285 -23.41 -44.58 -23.89
N SER A 286 -22.70 -45.65 -24.25
CA SER A 286 -23.09 -47.02 -23.90
C SER A 286 -23.04 -47.24 -22.37
N SER A 287 -23.94 -48.06 -21.84
CA SER A 287 -23.83 -48.59 -20.46
C SER A 287 -22.68 -49.59 -20.31
N THR A 288 -22.11 -50.09 -21.41
CA THR A 288 -20.95 -50.98 -21.46
C THR A 288 -19.87 -50.42 -22.39
N PRO A 289 -19.24 -49.27 -22.05
CA PRO A 289 -18.33 -48.54 -22.95
C PRO A 289 -17.01 -49.26 -23.22
N THR A 290 -16.70 -50.32 -22.46
CA THR A 290 -15.53 -51.19 -22.68
C THR A 290 -15.56 -51.89 -24.04
N ILE A 291 -16.74 -52.31 -24.51
CA ILE A 291 -16.92 -52.96 -25.81
C ILE A 291 -16.56 -52.01 -26.96
N ASP A 292 -17.05 -50.77 -26.88
CA ASP A 292 -16.73 -49.70 -27.84
C ASP A 292 -15.24 -49.37 -27.87
N GLN A 293 -14.60 -49.35 -26.69
CA GLN A 293 -13.16 -49.12 -26.54
C GLN A 293 -12.32 -50.26 -27.15
N GLU A 294 -12.71 -51.53 -26.94
CA GLU A 294 -12.01 -52.67 -27.53
C GLU A 294 -12.15 -52.70 -29.06
N ASN A 295 -13.35 -52.46 -29.58
CA ASN A 295 -13.61 -52.39 -31.02
C ASN A 295 -12.76 -51.30 -31.71
N LEU A 296 -12.73 -50.08 -31.16
CA LEU A 296 -11.88 -49.00 -31.69
C LEU A 296 -10.38 -49.33 -31.60
N LYS A 297 -9.95 -50.02 -30.54
CA LYS A 297 -8.56 -50.44 -30.33
C LYS A 297 -8.13 -51.53 -31.31
N ILE A 298 -9.03 -52.43 -31.71
CA ILE A 298 -8.80 -53.42 -32.78
C ILE A 298 -8.62 -52.70 -34.12
N LEU A 299 -9.55 -51.80 -34.49
CA LEU A 299 -9.49 -51.05 -35.75
C LEU A 299 -8.23 -50.18 -35.87
N TYR A 300 -7.82 -49.52 -34.77
CA TYR A 300 -6.58 -48.75 -34.73
C TYR A 300 -5.33 -49.63 -34.92
N LYS A 301 -5.25 -50.78 -34.21
CA LYS A 301 -4.13 -51.73 -34.36
C LYS A 301 -4.02 -52.33 -35.76
N GLN A 302 -5.15 -52.47 -36.46
CA GLN A 302 -5.20 -52.95 -37.84
C GLN A 302 -4.88 -51.84 -38.88
N GLY A 303 -4.61 -50.60 -38.45
CA GLY A 303 -4.23 -49.49 -39.32
C GLY A 303 -5.41 -48.79 -40.02
N PHE A 304 -6.65 -49.10 -39.67
CA PHE A 304 -7.85 -48.46 -40.25
C PHE A 304 -8.15 -47.06 -39.67
N ILE A 305 -7.33 -46.56 -38.73
CA ILE A 305 -7.48 -45.25 -38.08
C ILE A 305 -6.09 -44.58 -38.00
N ASN A 306 -5.95 -43.35 -38.50
CA ASN A 306 -4.65 -42.67 -38.70
C ASN A 306 -4.59 -41.31 -37.95
N PRO A 307 -3.50 -40.92 -37.26
CA PRO A 307 -3.62 -39.91 -36.21
C PRO A 307 -3.14 -38.46 -36.52
N ILE A 308 -2.13 -38.20 -37.38
CA ILE A 308 -1.52 -36.85 -37.57
C ILE A 308 -1.95 -36.12 -38.88
N PRO A 309 -2.38 -34.84 -38.82
CA PRO A 309 -2.36 -33.84 -39.92
C PRO A 309 -1.03 -33.02 -39.95
N ILE A 310 -0.64 -32.31 -41.02
CA ILE A 310 0.73 -32.49 -41.58
C ILE A 310 1.89 -31.45 -41.28
N HIS A 311 1.72 -30.27 -40.63
CA HIS A 311 2.65 -29.11 -40.88
C HIS A 311 3.25 -28.35 -39.64
N PHE A 312 4.60 -28.29 -39.39
CA PHE A 312 5.31 -27.27 -38.53
C PHE A 312 6.90 -27.27 -38.57
N GLN A 313 7.63 -26.46 -37.74
CA GLN A 313 9.10 -26.13 -37.83
C GLN A 313 9.94 -25.89 -36.48
N ASN A 314 11.24 -25.49 -36.54
CA ASN A 314 12.39 -25.70 -35.56
C ASN A 314 13.11 -24.42 -34.92
N LYS A 315 14.04 -24.55 -33.93
CA LYS A 315 14.46 -23.48 -32.94
C LYS A 315 15.95 -23.10 -32.65
N THR A 316 17.01 -23.88 -32.90
CA THR A 316 18.33 -23.71 -32.18
C THR A 316 19.13 -22.42 -32.44
N GLN A 317 19.13 -21.87 -33.66
CA GLN A 317 20.06 -20.78 -34.07
C GLN A 317 19.98 -19.52 -33.19
N ILE A 318 18.78 -19.21 -32.70
CA ILE A 318 18.42 -17.96 -32.01
C ILE A 318 19.25 -17.71 -30.72
N PHE A 319 19.82 -18.75 -30.12
CA PHE A 319 20.55 -18.65 -28.85
C PHE A 319 21.92 -17.97 -28.97
N TRP A 320 22.74 -18.32 -29.97
CA TRP A 320 24.13 -17.88 -30.03
C TRP A 320 24.25 -16.39 -30.38
N ASP A 321 23.48 -15.94 -31.36
CA ASP A 321 23.37 -14.55 -31.79
C ASP A 321 23.05 -13.62 -30.58
N SER A 322 22.12 -14.06 -29.72
CA SER A 322 21.70 -13.34 -28.51
C SER A 322 22.81 -13.19 -27.46
N PHE A 323 23.76 -14.13 -27.38
CA PHE A 323 24.81 -14.10 -26.35
C PHE A 323 25.98 -13.19 -26.74
N GLN A 324 26.32 -13.14 -28.03
CA GLN A 324 27.39 -12.27 -28.54
C GLN A 324 27.06 -10.79 -28.32
N GLU A 325 25.83 -10.39 -28.60
CA GLU A 325 25.34 -9.02 -28.43
C GLU A 325 25.48 -8.53 -26.96
N ALA A 326 25.14 -9.38 -25.98
CA ALA A 326 25.25 -9.06 -24.56
C ALA A 326 26.69 -8.74 -24.11
N MET A 327 27.70 -9.37 -24.72
CA MET A 327 29.11 -9.06 -24.44
C MET A 327 29.58 -7.73 -25.03
N HIS A 328 29.08 -7.34 -26.20
CA HIS A 328 29.47 -6.08 -26.84
C HIS A 328 28.91 -4.85 -26.11
N ILE A 329 27.68 -4.94 -25.58
CA ILE A 329 26.94 -3.82 -24.97
C ILE A 329 27.48 -3.41 -23.58
N ASN A 330 28.20 -4.28 -22.85
CA ASN A 330 28.63 -3.99 -21.48
C ASN A 330 29.65 -2.84 -21.39
N LYS A 331 29.32 -1.82 -20.57
CA LYS A 331 30.05 -0.56 -20.40
C LYS A 331 31.14 -0.58 -19.32
N ASN A 332 31.19 -1.62 -18.47
CA ASN A 332 32.07 -1.66 -17.28
C ASN A 332 33.54 -2.06 -17.59
N GLY A 333 34.11 -1.53 -18.67
CA GLY A 333 35.52 -1.75 -19.04
C GLY A 333 35.89 -3.21 -19.32
N PHE A 334 37.20 -3.51 -19.25
CA PHE A 334 37.75 -4.85 -19.51
C PHE A 334 37.25 -5.88 -18.47
N ASP A 335 37.28 -5.52 -17.19
CA ASP A 335 36.84 -6.40 -16.09
C ASP A 335 35.34 -6.77 -16.20
N GLY A 336 34.49 -5.83 -16.62
CA GLY A 336 33.07 -6.10 -16.88
C GLY A 336 32.84 -7.10 -18.01
N LYS A 337 33.66 -7.05 -19.07
CA LYS A 337 33.59 -8.01 -20.18
C LYS A 337 34.16 -9.37 -19.79
N SER A 338 35.28 -9.41 -19.07
CA SER A 338 35.84 -10.63 -18.49
C SER A 338 34.85 -11.30 -17.53
N ARG A 339 34.12 -10.52 -16.71
CA ARG A 339 33.06 -11.02 -15.81
C ARG A 339 31.94 -11.73 -16.57
N ILE A 340 31.41 -11.17 -17.67
CA ILE A 340 30.35 -11.83 -18.46
C ILE A 340 30.89 -13.10 -19.14
N LEU A 341 32.03 -13.01 -19.84
CA LEU A 341 32.63 -14.15 -20.52
C LEU A 341 32.92 -15.31 -19.55
N SER A 342 33.30 -15.00 -18.30
CA SER A 342 33.62 -15.97 -17.25
C SER A 342 32.48 -16.94 -16.89
N ILE A 343 31.22 -16.59 -17.23
CA ILE A 343 30.03 -17.42 -17.00
C ILE A 343 30.06 -18.70 -17.87
N ILE A 344 30.52 -18.59 -19.12
CA ILE A 344 30.56 -19.70 -20.08
C ILE A 344 31.98 -20.19 -20.37
N ALA A 345 33.03 -19.43 -20.00
CA ALA A 345 34.42 -19.70 -20.35
C ALA A 345 35.00 -21.05 -19.88
N LYS A 346 34.31 -21.78 -18.99
CA LYS A 346 34.67 -23.15 -18.58
C LYS A 346 33.66 -24.23 -19.02
N LYS A 347 32.59 -23.86 -19.73
CA LYS A 347 31.52 -24.77 -20.18
C LYS A 347 31.63 -25.22 -21.63
N PHE A 348 32.37 -24.46 -22.44
CA PHE A 348 32.64 -24.73 -23.85
C PHE A 348 34.15 -24.69 -24.08
N SER A 349 34.62 -25.34 -25.15
CA SER A 349 36.04 -25.32 -25.53
C SER A 349 36.49 -23.92 -25.99
N TYR A 350 37.81 -23.70 -26.00
CA TYR A 350 38.40 -22.44 -26.48
C TYR A 350 37.97 -22.13 -27.92
N ASP A 351 37.96 -23.15 -28.79
CA ASP A 351 37.67 -22.98 -30.21
C ASP A 351 36.18 -22.77 -30.50
N GLU A 352 35.27 -23.40 -29.73
CA GLU A 352 33.83 -23.11 -29.79
C GLU A 352 33.52 -21.67 -29.37
N ILE A 353 34.05 -21.21 -28.24
CA ILE A 353 33.85 -19.83 -27.75
C ILE A 353 34.44 -18.82 -28.74
N LYS A 354 35.62 -19.11 -29.28
CA LYS A 354 36.29 -18.24 -30.25
C LYS A 354 35.54 -18.16 -31.58
N SER A 355 35.07 -19.29 -32.11
CA SER A 355 34.35 -19.33 -33.39
C SER A 355 32.95 -18.73 -33.30
N GLN A 356 32.20 -18.97 -32.22
CA GLN A 356 30.83 -18.46 -32.07
C GLN A 356 30.79 -16.98 -31.62
N LEU A 357 31.75 -16.52 -30.80
CA LEU A 357 31.70 -15.18 -30.19
C LEU A 357 32.80 -14.21 -30.66
N ASN A 358 33.78 -14.67 -31.45
CA ASN A 358 34.87 -13.87 -32.02
C ASN A 358 35.70 -13.09 -30.97
N VAL A 359 36.15 -13.78 -29.91
CA VAL A 359 36.95 -13.21 -28.81
C VAL A 359 38.39 -13.72 -28.80
N SER A 360 39.33 -12.93 -28.26
CA SER A 360 40.74 -13.30 -28.19
C SER A 360 41.02 -14.35 -27.10
N ASN A 361 42.05 -15.19 -27.33
CA ASN A 361 42.44 -16.23 -26.39
C ASN A 361 42.82 -15.65 -25.01
N ASP A 362 43.50 -14.50 -24.96
CA ASP A 362 43.86 -13.85 -23.68
C ASP A 362 42.63 -13.35 -22.91
N ALA A 363 41.57 -12.91 -23.59
CA ALA A 363 40.33 -12.51 -22.94
C ALA A 363 39.60 -13.72 -22.31
N ILE A 364 39.59 -14.87 -23.01
CA ILE A 364 39.07 -16.13 -22.46
C ILE A 364 39.93 -16.55 -21.24
N ARG A 365 41.25 -16.44 -21.31
CA ARG A 365 42.16 -16.79 -20.20
C ARG A 365 41.94 -15.90 -18.97
N TYR A 366 41.80 -14.60 -19.18
CA TYR A 366 41.48 -13.65 -18.10
C TYR A 366 40.12 -13.94 -17.47
N ALA A 367 39.11 -14.25 -18.30
CA ALA A 367 37.78 -14.65 -17.83
C ALA A 367 37.79 -15.96 -17.03
N GLN A 368 38.57 -16.98 -17.45
CA GLN A 368 38.72 -18.25 -16.72
C GLN A 368 39.41 -18.05 -15.36
N ASN A 369 40.44 -17.20 -15.30
CA ASN A 369 41.12 -16.84 -14.06
C ASN A 369 40.22 -16.02 -13.13
N HIS A 370 39.47 -15.05 -13.66
CA HIS A 370 38.47 -14.30 -12.90
C HIS A 370 37.39 -15.23 -12.32
N ALA A 371 36.87 -16.18 -13.11
CA ALA A 371 35.95 -17.21 -12.62
C ALA A 371 36.55 -18.09 -11.51
N HIS A 372 37.87 -18.25 -11.46
CA HIS A 372 38.54 -19.04 -10.44
C HIS A 372 38.74 -18.26 -9.13
N VAL A 373 39.15 -16.99 -9.20
CA VAL A 373 39.47 -16.17 -8.02
C VAL A 373 38.22 -15.55 -7.39
N HIS A 374 37.24 -15.14 -8.20
CA HIS A 374 36.04 -14.41 -7.72
C HIS A 374 34.73 -15.18 -7.96
N GLY A 375 34.79 -16.36 -8.57
CA GLY A 375 33.61 -17.09 -9.04
C GLY A 375 33.15 -16.62 -10.43
N ALA A 376 32.46 -17.50 -11.16
CA ALA A 376 31.91 -17.19 -12.49
C ALA A 376 30.88 -16.06 -12.39
N GLY A 377 31.15 -14.92 -13.03
CA GLY A 377 30.33 -13.71 -12.90
C GLY A 377 30.47 -12.96 -11.57
N GLY A 378 31.50 -13.24 -10.76
CA GLY A 378 31.76 -12.61 -9.47
C GLY A 378 32.15 -11.12 -9.52
N GLN A 379 32.38 -10.51 -8.36
CA GLN A 379 32.74 -9.09 -8.22
C GLN A 379 33.87 -8.89 -7.21
N VAL A 380 34.76 -7.94 -7.49
CA VAL A 380 35.92 -7.56 -6.67
C VAL A 380 35.52 -6.47 -5.66
N TRP A 381 36.13 -6.46 -4.47
CA TRP A 381 35.79 -5.56 -3.34
C TRP A 381 37.02 -4.76 -2.83
N ASP A 382 36.78 -3.53 -2.38
CA ASP A 382 37.80 -2.61 -1.82
C ASP A 382 37.88 -2.61 -0.28
N LYS A 383 38.97 -2.05 0.29
CA LYS A 383 39.33 -2.13 1.73
C LYS A 383 38.83 -0.96 2.61
N PRO A 384 38.64 -1.16 3.94
CA PRO A 384 38.05 -0.17 4.87
C PRO A 384 39.04 0.79 5.57
N VAL A 385 38.50 1.82 6.26
CA VAL A 385 39.20 2.97 6.90
C VAL A 385 38.88 3.05 8.41
N ILE A 386 39.78 3.63 9.24
CA ILE A 386 39.72 3.67 10.72
C ILE A 386 39.75 5.12 11.27
N THR A 387 39.04 5.40 12.38
CA THR A 387 38.99 6.70 13.10
C THR A 387 39.24 6.57 14.61
N ARG A 388 39.55 7.70 15.30
CA ARG A 388 39.75 7.81 16.77
C ARG A 388 39.07 9.06 17.34
N GLU A 389 38.60 9.01 18.59
CA GLU A 389 38.03 10.16 19.32
C GLU A 389 39.11 11.04 19.99
N LYS A 390 38.73 12.29 20.36
CA LYS A 390 39.66 13.38 20.70
C LYS A 390 39.34 14.21 21.96
N LEU A 391 38.28 13.91 22.72
CA LEU A 391 37.84 14.69 23.87
C LEU A 391 37.59 13.77 25.08
N SER A 392 38.01 14.20 26.29
CA SER A 392 37.70 13.48 27.53
C SER A 392 36.23 13.64 27.91
N THR A 393 35.69 12.67 28.66
CA THR A 393 34.29 12.61 29.07
C THR A 393 33.89 13.82 29.92
N GLU A 394 34.73 14.18 30.89
CA GLU A 394 34.52 15.32 31.80
C GLU A 394 34.33 16.65 31.05
N MET A 395 35.16 16.93 30.04
CA MET A 395 35.03 18.14 29.23
C MET A 395 33.75 18.15 28.38
N GLN A 396 33.23 16.98 28.00
CA GLN A 396 31.95 16.87 27.30
C GLN A 396 30.78 17.11 28.27
N GLU A 397 30.83 16.53 29.47
CA GLU A 397 29.81 16.70 30.52
C GLU A 397 29.72 18.16 31.00
N GLN A 398 30.84 18.83 31.26
CA GLN A 398 30.88 20.25 31.61
C GLN A 398 30.27 21.15 30.52
N LEU A 399 30.62 20.90 29.25
CA LEU A 399 30.06 21.62 28.11
C LEU A 399 28.56 21.37 27.96
N GLN A 400 28.10 20.13 28.15
CA GLN A 400 26.70 19.76 28.06
C GLN A 400 25.88 20.37 29.20
N ALA A 401 26.37 20.31 30.44
CA ALA A 401 25.72 20.92 31.61
C ALA A 401 25.52 22.43 31.42
N PHE A 402 26.55 23.15 30.97
CA PHE A 402 26.46 24.58 30.70
C PHE A 402 25.40 24.95 29.65
N LEU A 403 25.31 24.15 28.58
CA LEU A 403 24.39 24.39 27.46
C LEU A 403 22.94 23.91 27.74
N MET A 404 22.73 23.11 28.79
CA MET A 404 21.40 22.70 29.26
C MET A 404 20.78 23.68 30.27
N ASP A 405 21.59 24.58 30.86
CA ASP A 405 21.09 25.63 31.75
C ASP A 405 20.31 26.71 30.96
N LYS A 406 19.01 26.79 31.25
CA LYS A 406 18.08 27.78 30.65
C LYS A 406 18.56 29.23 30.83
N ALA A 407 19.29 29.56 31.89
CA ALA A 407 19.80 30.91 32.12
C ALA A 407 20.97 31.30 31.18
N ASN A 408 21.64 30.30 30.58
CA ASN A 408 22.73 30.52 29.61
C ASN A 408 22.22 30.55 28.17
N VAL A 409 21.15 29.80 27.88
CA VAL A 409 20.55 29.65 26.54
C VAL A 409 19.84 30.92 26.02
N VAL A 410 19.53 31.88 26.89
CA VAL A 410 18.82 33.13 26.51
C VAL A 410 19.76 34.21 25.93
N MET A 411 21.08 34.07 26.05
CA MET A 411 22.03 35.09 25.57
C MET A 411 22.27 35.01 24.05
N THR A 412 21.86 36.04 23.31
CA THR A 412 21.99 36.11 21.85
C THR A 412 23.42 36.38 21.34
N ASN A 413 24.35 36.80 22.20
CA ASN A 413 25.71 37.14 21.81
C ASN A 413 26.70 35.99 22.09
N LYS A 414 27.16 35.32 21.02
CA LYS A 414 28.20 34.26 21.03
C LYS A 414 29.44 34.59 21.88
N THR A 415 29.88 35.86 21.88
CA THR A 415 31.09 36.28 22.63
C THR A 415 30.86 36.45 24.12
N ALA A 416 29.67 36.86 24.55
CA ALA A 416 29.28 36.91 25.95
C ALA A 416 29.05 35.50 26.52
N LEU A 417 28.47 34.60 25.71
CA LEU A 417 28.28 33.20 26.07
C LEU A 417 29.60 32.46 26.33
N TRP A 418 30.62 32.69 25.49
CA TRP A 418 31.96 32.14 25.74
C TRP A 418 32.59 32.67 27.03
N LYS A 419 32.48 33.97 27.33
CA LYS A 419 33.01 34.53 28.59
C LYS A 419 32.38 33.84 29.80
N LYS A 420 31.05 33.73 29.82
CA LYS A 420 30.32 33.07 30.91
C LYS A 420 30.68 31.57 31.05
N TYR A 421 30.90 30.87 29.94
CA TYR A 421 31.39 29.48 29.99
C TYR A 421 32.79 29.40 30.61
N HIS A 422 33.72 30.24 30.17
CA HIS A 422 35.10 30.21 30.64
C HIS A 422 35.26 30.70 32.09
N GLU A 423 34.40 31.63 32.53
CA GLU A 423 34.28 32.04 33.94
C GLU A 423 33.77 30.90 34.83
N GLN A 424 32.88 30.03 34.32
CA GLN A 424 32.32 28.90 35.05
C GLN A 424 33.19 27.62 34.96
N TYR A 425 33.91 27.43 33.85
CA TYR A 425 34.78 26.29 33.57
C TYR A 425 36.10 26.76 32.93
N PRO A 426 37.07 27.27 33.74
CA PRO A 426 38.34 27.79 33.23
C PRO A 426 39.15 26.74 32.45
N ASP A 427 39.19 25.51 32.97
CA ASP A 427 39.90 24.35 32.41
C ASP A 427 39.03 23.53 31.42
N GLY A 428 37.86 24.05 31.04
CA GLY A 428 36.92 23.40 30.12
C GLY A 428 37.38 23.39 28.66
N VAL A 429 36.44 23.18 27.72
CA VAL A 429 36.80 23.14 26.29
C VAL A 429 37.36 24.48 25.81
N GLN A 430 38.48 24.45 25.08
CA GLN A 430 39.07 25.66 24.51
C GLN A 430 38.12 26.39 23.56
N ARG A 431 38.26 27.71 23.49
CA ARG A 431 37.41 28.64 22.70
C ARG A 431 37.12 28.16 21.28
N THR A 432 38.11 27.65 20.58
CA THR A 432 37.97 27.13 19.21
C THR A 432 37.06 25.91 19.19
N THR A 433 37.32 24.92 20.05
CA THR A 433 36.50 23.70 20.22
C THR A 433 35.08 24.03 20.65
N PHE A 434 34.90 25.00 21.56
CA PHE A 434 33.59 25.51 21.99
C PHE A 434 32.79 26.04 20.80
N PHE A 435 33.38 26.91 19.97
CA PHE A 435 32.70 27.43 18.78
C PHE A 435 32.50 26.37 17.70
N THR A 436 33.45 25.47 17.46
CA THR A 436 33.27 24.35 16.51
C THR A 436 32.14 23.41 16.96
N LYS A 437 31.94 23.20 18.27
CA LYS A 437 30.78 22.46 18.79
C LYS A 437 29.49 23.27 18.70
N LEU A 438 29.51 24.59 18.91
CA LEU A 438 28.35 25.48 18.68
C LEU A 438 27.97 25.67 17.19
N GLU A 439 28.87 25.35 16.25
CA GLU A 439 28.61 25.42 14.82
C GLU A 439 28.24 24.05 14.24
N GLY A 440 28.87 22.97 14.71
CA GLY A 440 28.50 21.60 14.38
C GLY A 440 27.13 21.19 14.94
N ASN A 441 26.82 21.63 16.17
CA ASN A 441 25.46 21.56 16.71
C ASN A 441 24.78 22.90 16.41
N LYS A 442 23.84 22.92 15.45
CA LYS A 442 23.01 24.11 15.21
C LYS A 442 22.12 24.39 16.43
N TYR A 443 22.62 25.17 17.39
CA TYR A 443 21.82 25.74 18.48
C TYR A 443 20.92 26.86 17.95
N ILE A 444 20.00 26.47 17.09
CA ILE A 444 18.81 27.25 16.74
C ILE A 444 17.91 27.20 17.96
N TYR A 445 17.50 28.36 18.47
CA TYR A 445 16.44 28.46 19.47
C TYR A 445 15.23 27.67 18.95
N ARG A 446 14.59 26.82 19.77
CA ARG A 446 13.35 26.12 19.38
C ARG A 446 12.16 27.11 19.33
N GLU A 447 12.21 28.08 18.41
CA GLU A 447 11.04 28.83 17.96
C GLU A 447 10.07 27.89 17.23
N ASN A 448 10.63 26.85 16.60
CA ASN A 448 9.90 25.76 16.00
C ASN A 448 9.45 24.69 17.01
N LEU A 449 8.45 25.04 17.84
CA LEU A 449 7.37 24.08 18.14
C LEU A 449 6.47 23.85 16.90
N GLY A 450 6.49 24.78 15.93
CA GLY A 450 5.75 24.68 14.67
C GLY A 450 6.22 23.54 13.76
N GLY A 451 7.41 22.98 14.01
CA GLY A 451 7.85 21.77 13.33
C GLY A 451 7.03 20.53 13.67
N LEU A 452 6.50 20.43 14.91
CA LEU A 452 5.91 19.23 15.50
C LEU A 452 4.38 19.21 15.46
N CYS A 453 3.73 20.36 15.70
CA CYS A 453 2.27 20.46 15.60
C CYS A 453 1.88 21.33 14.40
N LEU A 454 1.32 20.70 13.36
CA LEU A 454 0.83 21.39 12.18
C LEU A 454 -0.31 22.37 12.49
N THR A 455 -1.12 22.08 13.52
CA THR A 455 -2.15 23.01 14.01
C THR A 455 -1.53 24.28 14.58
N CYS A 456 -0.49 24.17 15.41
CA CYS A 456 0.23 25.33 15.95
C CYS A 456 0.91 26.15 14.85
N GLN A 457 1.51 25.49 13.85
CA GLN A 457 2.12 26.12 12.69
C GLN A 457 1.09 26.92 11.89
N LYS A 458 0.10 26.22 11.31
CA LYS A 458 -0.85 26.76 10.34
C LYS A 458 -1.82 27.77 10.94
N TYR A 459 -2.39 27.45 12.10
CA TYR A 459 -3.49 28.22 12.69
C TYR A 459 -3.04 29.21 13.77
N GLY A 460 -1.79 29.08 14.23
CA GLY A 460 -1.20 29.98 15.22
C GLY A 460 -0.07 30.83 14.63
N TYR A 461 1.05 30.20 14.28
CA TYR A 461 2.31 30.91 14.05
C TYR A 461 2.37 31.63 12.71
N GLU A 462 1.82 31.04 11.64
CA GLU A 462 1.74 31.67 10.32
C GLU A 462 0.77 32.86 10.35
N ILE A 463 -0.41 32.69 10.94
CA ILE A 463 -1.45 33.75 11.07
C ILE A 463 -0.96 35.01 11.78
N PHE A 464 -0.04 34.91 12.75
CA PHE A 464 0.55 36.10 13.37
C PHE A 464 1.46 36.89 12.43
N SER A 465 2.09 36.26 11.43
CA SER A 465 2.82 36.97 10.38
C SER A 465 1.83 37.64 9.42
N ASP A 466 0.77 36.93 9.04
CA ASP A 466 -0.27 37.45 8.13
C ASP A 466 -0.99 38.67 8.76
N LEU A 467 -1.29 38.62 10.06
CA LEU A 467 -1.85 39.77 10.81
C LEU A 467 -0.91 40.98 10.85
N ILE A 468 0.41 40.76 10.99
CA ILE A 468 1.40 41.84 10.94
C ILE A 468 1.43 42.46 9.54
N GLU A 469 1.37 41.66 8.47
CA GLU A 469 1.29 42.18 7.10
C GLU A 469 -0.02 42.96 6.87
N TYR A 470 -1.16 42.42 7.33
CA TYR A 470 -2.47 43.07 7.27
C TYR A 470 -2.48 44.44 7.96
N ILE A 471 -1.98 44.52 9.21
CA ILE A 471 -1.88 45.79 9.96
C ILE A 471 -0.98 46.80 9.23
N ASN A 472 0.16 46.35 8.69
CA ASN A 472 1.07 47.22 7.93
C ASN A 472 0.43 47.74 6.63
N LYS A 473 -0.39 46.93 5.97
CA LYS A 473 -1.04 47.25 4.69
C LYS A 473 -2.26 48.14 4.83
N TYR A 474 -3.08 47.93 5.88
CA TYR A 474 -4.44 48.49 5.94
C TYR A 474 -4.70 49.52 7.05
N VAL A 475 -3.80 49.67 8.02
CA VAL A 475 -3.90 50.72 9.06
C VAL A 475 -2.94 51.85 8.71
N THR A 476 -3.44 52.97 8.17
CA THR A 476 -2.56 54.09 7.72
C THR A 476 -2.11 55.03 8.84
N GLN A 477 -2.80 55.05 9.99
CA GLN A 477 -2.43 55.94 11.09
C GLN A 477 -1.20 55.40 11.83
N SER A 478 -0.02 55.98 11.57
CA SER A 478 1.28 55.46 12.07
C SER A 478 1.36 55.22 13.59
N PHE A 479 0.67 56.04 14.40
CA PHE A 479 0.60 55.82 15.85
C PHE A 479 -0.18 54.54 16.20
N ILE A 480 -1.40 54.40 15.67
CA ILE A 480 -2.28 53.25 15.91
C ILE A 480 -1.67 51.98 15.32
N GLN A 481 -1.08 52.06 14.13
CA GLN A 481 -0.37 50.94 13.50
C GLN A 481 0.75 50.40 14.42
N LYS A 482 1.60 51.27 14.99
CA LYS A 482 2.64 50.86 15.95
C LYS A 482 2.07 50.27 17.23
N GLN A 483 0.97 50.82 17.74
CA GLN A 483 0.29 50.30 18.93
C GLN A 483 -0.30 48.89 18.68
N LEU A 484 -0.94 48.68 17.53
CA LEU A 484 -1.50 47.38 17.12
C LEU A 484 -0.39 46.35 16.89
N LEU A 485 0.73 46.70 16.25
CA LEU A 485 1.88 45.79 16.09
C LEU A 485 2.48 45.36 17.45
N ALA A 486 2.58 46.27 18.41
CA ALA A 486 3.04 45.95 19.76
C ALA A 486 2.05 45.03 20.51
N ARG A 487 0.74 45.28 20.38
CA ARG A 487 -0.32 44.41 20.93
C ARG A 487 -0.32 43.03 20.28
N CYS A 488 -0.12 42.95 18.97
CA CYS A 488 -0.01 41.69 18.22
C CYS A 488 1.12 40.80 18.77
N GLU A 489 2.32 41.36 18.99
CA GLU A 489 3.44 40.62 19.59
C GLU A 489 3.20 40.23 21.07
N ASN A 490 2.49 41.06 21.84
CA ASN A 490 2.11 40.71 23.22
C ASN A 490 1.08 39.56 23.25
N LEU A 491 0.03 39.64 22.43
CA LEU A 491 -0.99 38.59 22.28
C LEU A 491 -0.36 37.27 21.81
N LYS A 492 0.58 37.34 20.86
CA LYS A 492 1.39 36.20 20.38
C LYS A 492 2.27 35.58 21.47
N ARG A 493 2.73 36.34 22.46
CA ARG A 493 3.46 35.81 23.63
C ARG A 493 2.51 35.14 24.61
N PHE A 494 1.43 35.85 24.99
CA PHE A 494 0.38 35.35 25.88
C PHE A 494 -0.18 34.00 25.41
N LEU A 495 -0.63 33.92 24.15
CA LEU A 495 -1.17 32.69 23.53
C LEU A 495 -0.12 31.58 23.30
N LYS A 496 1.17 31.84 23.52
CA LYS A 496 2.24 30.82 23.43
C LYS A 496 2.77 30.33 24.78
N ARG A 497 2.51 31.05 25.88
CA ARG A 497 3.19 30.80 27.17
C ARG A 497 2.26 30.88 28.38
N ASP A 498 1.33 31.83 28.37
CA ASP A 498 0.66 32.28 29.60
C ASP A 498 -0.82 31.87 29.59
N TYR A 499 -1.44 31.75 28.41
CA TYR A 499 -2.79 31.21 28.27
C TYR A 499 -2.97 29.82 28.89
N GLU A 500 -1.97 28.93 28.77
CA GLU A 500 -2.04 27.58 29.34
C GLU A 500 -2.06 27.56 30.88
N GLN A 501 -1.54 28.60 31.53
CA GLN A 501 -1.41 28.70 32.99
C GLN A 501 -2.75 29.01 33.67
N HIS A 502 -3.74 29.48 32.91
CA HIS A 502 -5.07 29.85 33.39
C HIS A 502 -6.00 28.65 33.60
N PHE A 503 -5.61 27.45 33.15
CA PHE A 503 -6.42 26.24 33.27
C PHE A 503 -6.01 25.40 34.47
N HIS A 504 -6.97 25.13 35.36
CA HIS A 504 -6.76 24.29 36.53
C HIS A 504 -7.39 22.90 36.34
N VAL A 505 -6.53 21.87 36.39
CA VAL A 505 -6.92 20.45 36.44
C VAL A 505 -6.19 19.81 37.61
N THR A 506 -6.88 18.98 38.38
CA THR A 506 -6.28 18.26 39.52
C THR A 506 -5.27 17.21 39.08
N SER A 507 -4.43 16.73 40.01
CA SER A 507 -3.54 15.57 39.81
C SER A 507 -4.28 14.31 39.33
N ASN A 508 -5.58 14.21 39.63
CA ASN A 508 -6.43 13.08 39.30
C ASN A 508 -7.22 13.30 37.99
N GLY A 509 -6.86 14.32 37.20
CA GLY A 509 -7.49 14.61 35.90
C GLY A 509 -8.86 15.28 35.98
N ILE A 510 -9.38 15.55 37.18
CA ILE A 510 -10.68 16.22 37.34
C ILE A 510 -10.50 17.71 37.09
N ALA A 511 -11.31 18.25 36.16
CA ALA A 511 -11.51 19.68 35.95
C ALA A 511 -12.81 20.12 36.65
N PHE A 512 -12.83 21.35 37.16
CA PHE A 512 -13.98 21.93 37.86
C PHE A 512 -14.56 23.12 37.07
N HIS A 513 -15.72 23.61 37.51
CA HIS A 513 -16.24 24.90 37.05
C HIS A 513 -15.28 26.02 37.49
N ASP A 514 -14.99 26.94 36.57
CA ASP A 514 -14.31 28.19 36.88
C ASP A 514 -15.31 29.35 36.67
N PRO A 515 -15.50 30.26 37.65
CA PRO A 515 -16.40 31.41 37.48
C PRO A 515 -16.05 32.33 36.29
N CYS A 516 -14.82 32.26 35.78
CA CYS A 516 -14.37 32.91 34.55
C CYS A 516 -14.67 32.05 33.32
N ILE A 517 -15.52 32.57 32.42
CA ILE A 517 -15.91 31.87 31.19
C ILE A 517 -14.73 31.52 30.27
N ASN A 518 -13.66 32.32 30.30
CA ASN A 518 -12.47 32.08 29.48
C ASN A 518 -11.59 30.93 29.99
N HIS A 519 -11.73 30.54 31.26
CA HIS A 519 -10.87 29.55 31.94
C HIS A 519 -11.60 28.23 32.24
N CYS A 520 -12.94 28.22 32.22
CA CYS A 520 -13.72 27.03 32.51
C CYS A 520 -13.59 25.95 31.41
N LEU A 521 -12.75 24.93 31.68
CA LEU A 521 -12.59 23.77 30.79
C LEU A 521 -13.90 23.01 30.56
N LEU A 522 -14.74 22.88 31.59
CA LEU A 522 -16.04 22.22 31.47
C LEU A 522 -16.96 22.97 30.49
N TYR A 523 -16.91 24.31 30.48
CA TYR A 523 -17.64 25.12 29.50
C TYR A 523 -17.08 24.94 28.08
N ALA A 524 -15.74 24.96 27.94
CA ALA A 524 -15.07 24.73 26.65
C ALA A 524 -15.37 23.35 26.02
N PHE A 525 -15.75 22.35 26.83
CA PHE A 525 -16.19 21.02 26.37
C PHE A 525 -17.72 20.84 26.29
N ASN A 526 -18.51 21.90 26.48
CA ASN A 526 -19.98 21.86 26.54
C ASN A 526 -20.55 20.94 27.64
N GLN A 527 -19.84 20.85 28.78
CA GLN A 527 -20.19 20.03 29.95
C GLN A 527 -20.56 20.86 31.19
N CYS A 528 -20.44 22.19 31.15
CA CYS A 528 -20.80 23.07 32.27
C CYS A 528 -22.20 23.68 32.08
N THR A 529 -23.06 23.53 33.09
CA THR A 529 -24.37 24.20 33.17
C THR A 529 -24.41 25.33 34.21
N GLU A 530 -23.28 25.60 34.87
CA GLU A 530 -23.17 26.65 35.89
C GLU A 530 -22.96 28.05 35.26
N SER A 531 -23.33 29.09 35.99
CA SER A 531 -23.25 30.48 35.53
C SER A 531 -21.83 31.05 35.65
N HIS A 532 -21.33 31.62 34.57
CA HIS A 532 -20.01 32.27 34.55
C HIS A 532 -20.20 33.78 34.68
N THR A 533 -19.80 34.34 35.83
CA THR A 533 -20.01 35.77 36.16
C THR A 533 -18.80 36.65 35.88
N PHE A 534 -17.65 36.07 35.53
CA PHE A 534 -16.41 36.80 35.26
C PHE A 534 -15.88 36.53 33.85
N THR A 535 -15.11 37.50 33.34
CA THR A 535 -14.31 37.41 32.12
C THR A 535 -12.87 37.81 32.44
N CYS A 536 -11.90 37.21 31.76
CA CYS A 536 -10.49 37.51 31.96
C CYS A 536 -10.04 38.61 31.00
N ASN A 537 -9.51 39.72 31.53
CA ASN A 537 -9.05 40.86 30.73
C ASN A 537 -7.97 40.46 29.69
N GLU A 538 -7.04 39.57 30.06
CA GLU A 538 -5.96 39.11 29.16
C GLU A 538 -6.51 38.23 28.02
N CYS A 539 -7.52 37.41 28.31
CA CYS A 539 -8.24 36.65 27.28
C CYS A 539 -9.15 37.56 26.43
N GLN A 540 -9.75 38.59 27.04
CA GLN A 540 -10.63 39.53 26.37
C GLN A 540 -9.88 40.46 25.40
N GLU A 541 -8.60 40.74 25.68
CA GLU A 541 -7.73 41.49 24.78
C GLU A 541 -7.59 40.83 23.40
N PHE A 542 -7.79 39.50 23.26
CA PHE A 542 -7.92 38.87 21.96
C PHE A 542 -9.08 39.47 21.14
N PHE A 543 -10.28 39.56 21.72
CA PHE A 543 -11.45 40.07 21.02
C PHE A 543 -11.37 41.59 20.80
N ASN A 544 -10.86 42.32 21.79
CA ASN A 544 -10.66 43.77 21.70
C ASN A 544 -9.65 44.12 20.59
N PHE A 545 -8.54 43.38 20.50
CA PHE A 545 -7.52 43.56 19.46
C PHE A 545 -8.09 43.44 18.05
N PHE A 546 -8.93 42.44 17.78
CA PHE A 546 -9.59 42.30 16.47
C PHE A 546 -10.59 43.43 16.21
N ALA A 547 -11.42 43.80 17.19
CA ALA A 547 -12.35 44.94 17.07
C ALA A 547 -11.62 46.27 16.80
N ASP A 548 -10.46 46.49 17.43
CA ASP A 548 -9.65 47.68 17.20
C ASP A 548 -8.98 47.70 15.81
N ILE A 549 -8.63 46.54 15.23
CA ILE A 549 -8.19 46.46 13.83
C ILE A 549 -9.37 46.77 12.90
N GLU A 550 -10.53 46.14 13.13
CA GLU A 550 -11.75 46.35 12.34
C GLU A 550 -12.11 47.87 12.30
N ALA A 551 -12.05 48.56 13.44
CA ALA A 551 -12.36 49.99 13.56
C ALA A 551 -11.36 50.96 12.92
N HIS A 552 -10.10 50.55 12.69
CA HIS A 552 -9.03 51.41 12.17
C HIS A 552 -8.45 50.94 10.83
N SER A 553 -9.06 49.93 10.20
CA SER A 553 -8.68 49.44 8.87
C SER A 553 -9.42 50.18 7.76
N ASN A 554 -8.74 50.42 6.64
CA ASN A 554 -9.26 51.24 5.55
C ASN A 554 -9.99 50.46 4.44
N GLU A 555 -10.08 49.12 4.53
CA GLU A 555 -10.53 48.26 3.43
C GLU A 555 -11.79 47.45 3.81
N THR A 556 -12.65 47.20 2.82
CA THR A 556 -13.90 46.43 2.95
C THR A 556 -13.69 44.90 3.03
N ASN A 557 -12.44 44.43 3.10
CA ASN A 557 -12.10 43.00 2.98
C ASN A 557 -12.19 42.25 4.33
N TYR A 558 -13.30 42.45 5.06
CA TYR A 558 -13.57 41.88 6.39
C TYR A 558 -13.39 40.37 6.48
N ASN A 559 -13.57 39.64 5.37
CA ASN A 559 -13.42 38.19 5.31
C ASN A 559 -12.02 37.72 5.70
N ASP A 560 -10.95 38.37 5.20
CA ASP A 560 -9.57 37.94 5.48
C ASP A 560 -9.23 38.09 6.97
N LEU A 561 -9.67 39.18 7.59
CA LEU A 561 -9.47 39.43 9.02
C LEU A 561 -10.29 38.47 9.90
N GLN A 562 -11.52 38.17 9.49
CA GLN A 562 -12.38 37.18 10.15
C GLN A 562 -11.80 35.75 10.02
N ASP A 563 -11.28 35.36 8.85
CA ASP A 563 -10.60 34.07 8.66
C ASP A 563 -9.36 33.95 9.59
N MET A 564 -8.54 35.01 9.69
CA MET A 564 -7.41 35.04 10.63
C MET A 564 -7.87 34.93 12.11
N LYS A 565 -8.98 35.55 12.47
CA LYS A 565 -9.60 35.47 13.81
C LYS A 565 -10.07 34.04 14.11
N GLU A 566 -10.75 33.40 13.17
CA GLU A 566 -11.22 32.01 13.29
C GLU A 566 -10.06 31.01 13.37
N HIS A 567 -8.99 31.24 12.60
CA HIS A 567 -7.77 30.44 12.72
C HIS A 567 -7.13 30.57 14.11
N LEU A 568 -6.99 31.78 14.67
CA LEU A 568 -6.45 31.93 16.03
C LEU A 568 -7.41 31.39 17.12
N LEU A 569 -8.73 31.43 16.91
CA LEU A 569 -9.71 30.75 17.78
C LEU A 569 -9.54 29.22 17.75
N TYR A 570 -9.24 28.63 16.59
CA TYR A 570 -8.91 27.22 16.47
C TYR A 570 -7.59 26.87 17.19
N TYR A 571 -6.59 27.76 17.12
CA TYR A 571 -5.32 27.63 17.85
C TYR A 571 -5.52 27.72 19.38
N LEU A 572 -6.34 28.67 19.86
CA LEU A 572 -6.78 28.77 21.26
C LEU A 572 -7.39 27.45 21.73
N ALA A 573 -8.42 26.96 21.04
CA ALA A 573 -9.09 25.69 21.36
C ALA A 573 -8.14 24.48 21.29
N HIS A 574 -7.04 24.54 20.53
CA HIS A 574 -6.01 23.52 20.53
C HIS A 574 -5.11 23.57 21.78
N GLN A 575 -4.71 24.77 22.25
CA GLN A 575 -3.97 24.89 23.53
C GLN A 575 -4.84 24.42 24.72
N THR A 576 -6.11 24.82 24.78
CA THR A 576 -7.06 24.38 25.84
C THR A 576 -7.15 22.85 25.92
N ARG A 577 -7.31 22.18 24.77
CA ARG A 577 -7.31 20.71 24.67
C ARG A 577 -5.99 20.09 25.11
N LYS A 578 -4.85 20.68 24.71
CA LYS A 578 -3.51 20.20 25.07
C LYS A 578 -3.29 20.21 26.59
N VAL A 579 -3.68 21.27 27.30
CA VAL A 579 -3.54 21.32 28.77
C VAL A 579 -4.36 20.22 29.45
N TYR A 580 -5.63 20.06 29.05
CA TYR A 580 -6.49 19.02 29.60
C TYR A 580 -5.96 17.60 29.32
N LEU A 581 -5.55 17.30 28.09
CA LEU A 581 -5.01 15.98 27.71
C LEU A 581 -3.70 15.64 28.44
N ASN A 582 -2.81 16.61 28.64
CA ASN A 582 -1.59 16.42 29.44
C ASN A 582 -1.92 16.08 30.90
N ALA A 583 -2.95 16.71 31.48
CA ALA A 583 -3.42 16.38 32.82
C ALA A 583 -4.05 14.97 32.89
N GLN A 584 -4.83 14.55 31.90
CA GLN A 584 -5.35 13.17 31.81
C GLN A 584 -4.24 12.13 31.73
N PHE A 585 -3.21 12.39 30.92
CA PHE A 585 -2.07 11.49 30.78
C PHE A 585 -1.33 11.31 32.12
N ASN A 586 -1.05 12.40 32.83
CA ASN A 586 -0.43 12.35 34.15
C ASN A 586 -1.31 11.64 35.20
N ALA A 587 -2.62 11.88 35.19
CA ALA A 587 -3.56 11.21 36.09
C ALA A 587 -3.61 9.69 35.85
N ASN A 588 -3.67 9.26 34.59
CA ASN A 588 -3.63 7.84 34.23
C ASN A 588 -2.30 7.18 34.63
N LEU A 589 -1.16 7.87 34.47
CA LEU A 589 0.14 7.38 34.96
C LEU A 589 0.18 7.21 36.48
N LEU A 590 -0.40 8.13 37.25
CA LEU A 590 -0.49 8.04 38.71
C LEU A 590 -1.45 6.95 39.20
N ALA A 591 -2.40 6.53 38.37
CA ALA A 591 -3.37 5.46 38.67
C ALA A 591 -2.90 4.05 38.24
N LEU A 592 -1.70 3.91 37.66
CA LEU A 592 -1.14 2.62 37.28
C LEU A 592 -0.82 1.74 38.50
N ASN A 593 -0.97 0.43 38.31
CA ASN A 593 -0.60 -0.59 39.28
C ASN A 593 -0.06 -1.84 38.56
N GLU A 594 0.41 -2.84 39.31
CA GLU A 594 1.10 -4.02 38.78
C GLU A 594 0.26 -4.88 37.80
N LYS A 595 -1.06 -4.68 37.75
CA LYS A 595 -1.99 -5.36 36.85
C LYS A 595 -2.44 -4.51 35.66
N THR A 596 -2.05 -3.23 35.59
CA THR A 596 -2.52 -2.29 34.56
C THR A 596 -1.39 -1.74 33.70
N ALA A 597 -1.69 -1.56 32.40
CA ALA A 597 -0.79 -0.90 31.46
C ALA A 597 -1.46 0.34 30.85
N LEU A 598 -0.72 1.44 30.74
CA LEU A 598 -1.11 2.60 29.95
C LEU A 598 -0.40 2.50 28.60
N ILE A 599 -1.18 2.48 27.52
CA ILE A 599 -0.66 2.42 26.16
C ILE A 599 -0.99 3.72 25.46
N LEU A 600 0.05 4.47 25.09
CA LEU A 600 -0.06 5.63 24.21
C LEU A 600 0.23 5.19 22.78
N VAL A 601 -0.73 5.38 21.88
CA VAL A 601 -0.60 5.04 20.45
C VAL A 601 -0.73 6.27 19.55
N ASP A 602 0.07 6.29 18.49
CA ASP A 602 -0.03 7.29 17.43
C ASP A 602 0.51 6.71 16.11
N TYR A 603 0.00 7.21 14.98
CA TYR A 603 0.57 6.93 13.67
C TYR A 603 1.68 7.93 13.35
N LYS A 604 2.92 7.45 13.44
CA LYS A 604 4.06 8.21 12.95
C LYS A 604 3.93 8.47 11.44
N MET A 605 4.64 9.54 11.06
CA MET A 605 5.23 9.75 9.74
C MET A 605 5.46 8.45 8.95
N LYS A 606 4.75 8.27 7.83
CA LYS A 606 4.92 7.11 6.94
C LYS A 606 6.37 6.97 6.49
N ILE A 607 6.89 5.75 6.53
CA ILE A 607 8.24 5.47 6.06
C ILE A 607 8.23 5.58 4.54
N LEU A 608 8.99 6.55 4.01
CA LEU A 608 9.15 6.77 2.58
C LEU A 608 10.46 6.14 2.09
N PRO A 609 10.44 5.38 0.99
CA PRO A 609 11.68 4.97 0.33
C PRO A 609 12.43 6.20 -0.19
N LYS A 610 13.77 6.14 -0.09
CA LYS A 610 14.72 7.27 -0.22
C LYS A 610 14.66 8.06 -1.55
N THR A 611 13.93 7.56 -2.54
CA THR A 611 13.75 8.16 -3.88
C THR A 611 12.54 9.10 -3.98
N ALA A 612 11.65 9.15 -2.97
CA ALA A 612 10.44 9.97 -3.01
C ALA A 612 10.63 11.36 -2.37
N GLN A 613 10.95 12.37 -3.18
CA GLN A 613 10.84 13.79 -2.78
C GLN A 613 9.44 14.34 -3.11
N GLU A 614 8.65 14.64 -2.08
CA GLU A 614 7.35 15.34 -2.18
C GLU A 614 7.26 16.46 -1.12
N THR A 615 6.35 17.42 -1.34
CA THR A 615 6.12 18.61 -0.50
C THR A 615 5.40 18.26 0.82
N LYS A 616 5.73 18.96 1.92
CA LYS A 616 5.22 18.66 3.29
C LYS A 616 3.67 18.70 3.42
N SER A 617 3.00 19.39 2.51
CA SER A 617 1.52 19.47 2.39
C SER A 617 0.90 18.26 1.68
N ASP A 618 1.64 17.57 0.80
CA ASP A 618 1.18 16.41 0.03
C ASP A 618 1.29 15.08 0.80
N TRP A 619 1.91 15.13 1.98
CA TRP A 619 2.53 14.02 2.71
C TRP A 619 1.55 12.98 3.29
N PHE A 620 0.33 13.39 3.63
CA PHE A 620 -0.49 12.64 4.58
C PHE A 620 -1.28 11.44 4.04
N SER A 621 -1.48 11.31 2.72
CA SER A 621 -2.63 10.51 2.24
C SER A 621 -2.39 9.31 1.32
N LYS A 622 -1.27 9.17 0.58
CA LYS A 622 -1.25 8.23 -0.59
C LYS A 622 0.01 7.38 -0.87
N LYS A 623 1.15 7.57 -0.21
CA LYS A 623 2.36 6.75 -0.42
C LYS A 623 3.17 6.59 0.87
N GLY A 624 4.01 5.54 0.93
CA GLY A 624 4.83 5.20 2.10
C GLY A 624 4.18 4.13 2.97
N TRP A 625 5.02 3.37 3.69
CA TRP A 625 4.59 2.34 4.62
C TRP A 625 3.97 2.99 5.86
N SER A 626 2.78 2.54 6.27
CA SER A 626 2.16 2.97 7.51
C SER A 626 3.04 2.56 8.69
N LEU A 627 3.40 3.52 9.55
CA LEU A 627 4.16 3.29 10.77
C LEU A 627 3.27 3.64 11.97
N HIS A 628 3.01 2.65 12.81
CA HIS A 628 2.19 2.78 14.00
C HIS A 628 3.07 2.55 15.23
N SER A 629 3.06 3.52 16.14
CA SER A 629 3.89 3.50 17.34
C SER A 629 3.05 3.26 18.57
N VAL A 630 3.55 2.37 19.43
CA VAL A 630 2.89 1.94 20.65
C VAL A 630 3.89 2.09 21.80
N LEU A 631 3.61 3.03 22.70
CA LEU A 631 4.37 3.25 23.93
C LEU A 631 3.61 2.63 25.10
N VAL A 632 4.17 1.58 25.70
CA VAL A 632 3.59 0.86 26.83
C VAL A 632 4.27 1.31 28.12
N TYR A 633 3.46 1.74 29.09
CA TYR A 633 3.88 2.11 30.44
C TYR A 633 3.32 1.09 31.43
N THR A 634 4.21 0.47 32.20
CA THR A 634 3.88 -0.49 33.28
C THR A 634 4.64 -0.13 34.55
N THR A 635 4.12 -0.54 35.71
CA THR A 635 4.88 -0.43 36.98
C THR A 635 5.80 -1.64 37.14
N ILE A 636 7.06 -1.42 37.50
CA ILE A 636 7.97 -2.52 37.85
C ILE A 636 7.58 -3.04 39.24
N PRO A 637 7.36 -4.36 39.44
CA PRO A 637 6.99 -4.91 40.73
C PRO A 637 7.95 -4.51 41.84
N ASN A 638 7.42 -4.09 42.99
CA ASN A 638 8.21 -3.57 44.12
C ASN A 638 9.10 -2.34 43.81
N SER A 639 8.77 -1.54 42.79
CA SER A 639 9.50 -0.30 42.45
C SER A 639 8.58 0.91 42.31
N THR A 640 9.10 2.10 42.64
CA THR A 640 8.46 3.39 42.29
C THR A 640 8.78 3.84 40.86
N LYS A 641 9.53 3.04 40.09
CA LYS A 641 9.90 3.34 38.71
C LYS A 641 8.94 2.70 37.71
N LEU A 642 8.52 3.50 36.75
CA LEU A 642 7.81 3.02 35.57
C LEU A 642 8.79 2.37 34.58
N GLN A 643 8.37 1.25 34.00
CA GLN A 643 8.98 0.70 32.79
C GLN A 643 8.26 1.30 31.59
N VAL A 644 9.03 1.75 30.59
CA VAL A 644 8.51 2.27 29.33
C VAL A 644 9.09 1.44 28.20
N GLN A 645 8.24 0.82 27.40
CA GLN A 645 8.62 0.06 26.21
C GLN A 645 8.04 0.75 24.97
N ALA A 646 8.84 0.81 23.90
CA ALA A 646 8.45 1.45 22.64
C ALA A 646 8.47 0.42 21.52
N PHE A 647 7.32 0.23 20.88
CA PHE A 647 7.15 -0.69 19.76
C PHE A 647 6.75 0.10 18.51
N ASP A 648 7.50 -0.10 17.43
CA ASP A 648 7.29 0.55 16.14
C ASP A 648 6.91 -0.52 15.10
N ASN A 649 5.61 -0.64 14.82
CA ASN A 649 5.08 -1.59 13.86
C ASN A 649 4.84 -0.90 12.51
N TRP A 650 5.33 -1.48 11.42
CA TRP A 650 5.10 -0.95 10.07
C TRP A 650 4.39 -1.96 9.17
N SER A 651 3.56 -1.43 8.27
CA SER A 651 2.92 -2.20 7.20
C SER A 651 3.27 -1.62 5.83
N PRO A 652 3.59 -2.46 4.83
CA PRO A 652 3.70 -2.00 3.45
C PRO A 652 2.36 -1.56 2.87
N ASP A 653 1.22 -1.93 3.49
CA ASP A 653 -0.06 -1.31 3.16
C ASP A 653 -0.05 0.16 3.58
N THR A 654 -0.43 1.02 2.64
CA THR A 654 -0.61 2.45 2.85
C THR A 654 -1.83 2.80 3.72
N ARG A 655 -2.68 1.83 4.06
CA ARG A 655 -3.86 2.03 4.92
C ARG A 655 -3.46 2.21 6.38
N GLN A 656 -4.18 3.08 7.06
CA GLN A 656 -4.17 3.26 8.51
C GLN A 656 -5.60 2.95 8.96
N ASP A 657 -5.88 1.66 9.13
CA ASP A 657 -7.23 1.15 9.38
C ASP A 657 -7.34 0.43 10.73
N SER A 658 -8.57 0.08 11.10
CA SER A 658 -8.87 -0.62 12.35
C SER A 658 -8.17 -1.98 12.47
N TRP A 659 -7.94 -2.66 11.33
CA TRP A 659 -7.28 -3.96 11.33
C TRP A 659 -5.79 -3.85 11.62
N PHE A 660 -5.05 -3.00 10.91
CA PHE A 660 -3.62 -2.80 11.18
C PHE A 660 -3.39 -2.25 12.60
N THR A 661 -4.25 -1.34 13.05
CA THR A 661 -4.21 -0.80 14.43
C THR A 661 -4.40 -1.92 15.47
N ALA A 662 -5.40 -2.79 15.27
CA ALA A 662 -5.67 -3.91 16.17
C ALA A 662 -4.55 -4.97 16.15
N SER A 663 -4.04 -5.33 14.97
CA SER A 663 -2.91 -6.27 14.83
C SER A 663 -1.63 -5.72 15.48
N SER A 664 -1.38 -4.41 15.36
CA SER A 664 -0.26 -3.77 16.04
C SER A 664 -0.41 -3.81 17.56
N LEU A 665 -1.59 -3.50 18.10
CA LEU A 665 -1.85 -3.60 19.54
C LEU A 665 -1.71 -5.05 20.03
N HIS A 666 -2.21 -6.02 19.26
CA HIS A 666 -2.08 -7.43 19.58
C HIS A 666 -0.63 -7.90 19.61
N ALA A 667 0.16 -7.60 18.57
CA ALA A 667 1.58 -7.96 18.54
C ALA A 667 2.35 -7.39 19.75
N VAL A 668 2.03 -6.17 20.18
CA VAL A 668 2.65 -5.54 21.35
C VAL A 668 2.27 -6.25 22.64
N LEU A 669 0.97 -6.48 22.88
CA LEU A 669 0.47 -7.15 24.08
C LEU A 669 0.97 -8.61 24.18
N GLU A 670 1.13 -9.31 23.06
CA GLU A 670 1.76 -10.65 22.99
C GLU A 670 3.27 -10.63 23.28
N THR A 671 3.94 -9.49 23.11
CA THR A 671 5.39 -9.34 23.36
C THR A 671 5.69 -8.93 24.82
N LEU A 672 4.68 -8.61 25.64
CA LEU A 672 4.89 -8.24 27.04
C LEU A 672 5.18 -9.48 27.90
N ASP A 673 6.33 -9.50 28.59
CA ASP A 673 6.75 -10.59 29.51
C ASP A 673 5.68 -10.93 30.57
N SER A 674 4.93 -9.92 31.01
CA SER A 674 3.76 -10.06 31.88
C SER A 674 2.56 -9.37 31.23
N ARG A 675 1.55 -10.15 30.85
CA ARG A 675 0.30 -9.60 30.29
C ARG A 675 -0.48 -8.82 31.36
N PRO A 676 -0.86 -7.55 31.11
CA PRO A 676 -1.69 -6.78 32.05
C PRO A 676 -3.13 -7.30 32.07
N GLU A 677 -3.78 -7.27 33.23
CA GLU A 677 -5.19 -7.65 33.41
C GLU A 677 -6.14 -6.57 32.87
N SER A 678 -5.70 -5.31 32.80
CA SER A 678 -6.42 -4.26 32.09
C SER A 678 -5.50 -3.22 31.45
N VAL A 679 -6.00 -2.58 30.40
CA VAL A 679 -5.24 -1.68 29.54
C VAL A 679 -6.01 -0.38 29.36
N ILE A 680 -5.34 0.75 29.59
CA ILE A 680 -5.82 2.09 29.24
C ILE A 680 -5.16 2.46 27.92
N ILE A 681 -5.94 2.67 26.85
CA ILE A 681 -5.41 3.10 25.55
C ILE A 681 -5.68 4.60 25.37
N MET A 682 -4.62 5.39 25.24
CA MET A 682 -4.67 6.79 24.85
C MET A 682 -4.19 6.93 23.40
N SER A 683 -4.96 7.64 22.59
CA SER A 683 -4.76 7.80 21.15
C SER A 683 -5.13 9.21 20.69
N ASP A 684 -4.76 9.59 19.47
CA ASP A 684 -5.50 10.65 18.80
C ASP A 684 -6.93 10.16 18.50
N ASN A 685 -7.90 11.06 18.34
CA ASN A 685 -9.29 10.65 18.05
C ASN A 685 -9.49 10.25 16.57
N GLY A 686 -8.46 9.65 15.95
CA GLY A 686 -8.46 9.17 14.58
C GLY A 686 -9.48 8.04 14.40
N GLY A 687 -10.15 8.03 13.24
CA GLY A 687 -11.19 7.03 12.95
C GLY A 687 -10.71 5.58 12.95
N HIS A 688 -9.40 5.33 12.89
CA HIS A 688 -8.79 3.99 13.03
C HIS A 688 -8.64 3.54 14.50
N TYR A 689 -8.69 4.46 15.48
CA TYR A 689 -8.84 4.16 16.89
C TYR A 689 -10.31 4.19 17.33
N HIS A 690 -11.05 5.23 16.94
CA HIS A 690 -12.46 5.41 17.33
C HIS A 690 -13.44 4.71 16.37
N ASN A 691 -13.44 3.37 16.37
CA ASN A 691 -14.38 2.56 15.60
C ASN A 691 -14.78 1.25 16.29
N ALA A 692 -15.96 0.75 15.95
CA ALA A 692 -16.51 -0.49 16.51
C ALA A 692 -15.65 -1.74 16.19
N ASP A 693 -14.93 -1.74 15.06
CA ASP A 693 -14.10 -2.88 14.68
C ASP A 693 -12.93 -3.11 15.63
N LEU A 694 -12.20 -2.05 15.99
CA LEU A 694 -11.11 -2.09 16.96
C LEU A 694 -11.65 -2.46 18.35
N MET A 695 -12.76 -1.83 18.77
CA MET A 695 -13.40 -2.13 20.05
C MET A 695 -13.80 -3.61 20.15
N MET A 696 -14.38 -4.19 19.10
CA MET A 696 -14.71 -5.62 19.07
C MET A 696 -13.45 -6.50 19.09
N ILE A 697 -12.41 -6.19 18.29
CA ILE A 697 -11.19 -7.01 18.25
C ILE A 697 -10.48 -7.00 19.61
N MET A 698 -10.41 -5.85 20.29
CA MET A 698 -9.83 -5.73 21.63
C MET A 698 -10.73 -6.33 22.73
N ALA A 699 -12.06 -6.37 22.54
CA ALA A 699 -12.97 -7.04 23.49
C ALA A 699 -12.87 -8.58 23.44
N PHE A 700 -12.47 -9.15 22.30
CA PHE A 700 -12.16 -10.58 22.16
C PHE A 700 -10.70 -10.93 22.48
N TRP A 701 -9.99 -10.06 23.20
CA TRP A 701 -8.67 -10.38 23.73
C TRP A 701 -8.73 -11.65 24.61
N PRO A 702 -7.88 -12.67 24.38
CA PRO A 702 -7.84 -13.84 25.25
C PRO A 702 -7.45 -13.43 26.67
N LYS A 703 -8.30 -13.75 27.64
CA LYS A 703 -7.96 -13.68 29.07
C LYS A 703 -6.82 -14.63 29.41
#